data_AF-A0A3E0PDB8-F1
#
_entry.id   AF-A0A3E0PDB8-F1
#
_cell.length_a   1.000
_cell.length_b   1.000
_cell.length_c   1.000
_cell.angle_alpha   90.00
_cell.angle_beta   90.00
_cell.angle_gamma   90.00
#
_symmetry.space_group_name_H-M   'P 1'
#
loop_
_entity.id
_entity.type
_entity.pdbx_description
1 polymer ?
#
loop_
_entity_poly.entity_id
_entity_poly.type
_entity_poly.pdbx_seq_one_letter_code
_entity_poly.pdbx_strand_id
1 'polypeptide(L)'
;MDPDRWKKIDELVDAALEKPVGERRAFVRLRSEGDQSLEDQVLRLLEAQEESADFLERSAISMAAEALAKEAIADASSFAGKKISHYKIEKLIGSGGMGEVYLAYDEKLRRNIALKVLSAGLGQGSDPVKRFEVEARAISKLNHPGIVTIYDVGRHEGINFIATELVEGRTLRDLAGSKVAIRDAVSIFIQVCSALAAAHSAGIIHRDIKPENVMLRHDGYVKILDFGLAKLTQAKAVESEDLASTRPGSVIGTPAYMSPAQLSGEKIDPRTDLWSCGVVLYEILTGSNPFRGANRRETFEKIISITPEPASGHNPDIPKELDRVILKLLEKNPSEGYQTPEDLKADLRGIRREIDSSSLVPGISAGVSGSGDRWFRSAGAMAAGLILLGSIISAAVYFVTRPSIPAETDWFKASSLQLTFESGAEIYPSISPDGNSFVYASDKDGDFDIYLVRIGGSNEVNLTEDSDADDTMPAFSPDGSSIAFRSEREQSGIYVMGATGESPRRVSDIGFDPTWSPDGTKIAVASRFQDVPSVRSQSAIYAIDVSNGDKRKLVENYSYQPSWSADGSRIAYWYTENRGKRIVSTIPSEGGESVDIAFESNTNWNPVWSPSGNFLYYASDRGGNMGFWRVAVELSTGKPASEHESVPTPAKFNRHPGFSSDGQRMIYVQTSVRSNLLTARLNKNGDLASEPKWLTRGDFEIAGPQIVPGGSGFVARLVRETQDDLVFIDANTGNLRDLTNDPPFDRYGRISPDRSKIAFASDRSGTYQIWLMNLDGSGLEQLTDTETIASIPAWSPDGKLLSYDSGEEVFVIDMEHFAVTGKVEVRSTFPKTENGGFLRAWDWSPDGKYIAGSYSAKSGSGVGILEIATGKYNRLTNYTSLPSWLPDGRHIIFLREGRPKIADIVSGEIKDAFPEIEGHIRNIAVSPDGSTVYFTLREAESNIWLLDAMEANQ
;
A
#
# COMPACT_ATOMS: atom_id res chain seq x y z
N MET A 1 -29.82 32.33 26.21
CA MET A 1 -30.05 32.97 27.53
C MET A 1 -28.83 33.82 27.88
N ASP A 2 -29.02 34.92 28.60
CA ASP A 2 -27.97 35.87 29.00
C ASP A 2 -27.00 35.25 30.02
N PRO A 3 -25.66 35.30 29.82
CA PRO A 3 -24.65 34.78 30.75
C PRO A 3 -24.76 35.31 32.18
N ASP A 4 -25.17 36.57 32.35
CA ASP A 4 -25.33 37.17 33.68
C ASP A 4 -26.48 36.53 34.46
N ARG A 5 -27.49 35.99 33.75
CA ARG A 5 -28.62 35.28 34.37
C ARG A 5 -28.23 33.91 34.91
N TRP A 6 -27.34 33.21 34.21
CA TRP A 6 -26.80 31.93 34.69
C TRP A 6 -25.93 32.09 35.92
N LYS A 7 -25.10 33.14 35.95
CA LYS A 7 -24.30 33.47 37.14
C LYS A 7 -25.19 33.73 38.36
N LYS A 8 -26.30 34.45 38.18
CA LYS A 8 -27.26 34.74 39.25
C LYS A 8 -27.97 33.46 39.74
N ILE A 9 -28.26 32.51 38.84
CA ILE A 9 -28.84 31.20 39.20
C ILE A 9 -27.85 30.38 40.04
N ASP A 10 -26.59 30.29 39.61
CA ASP A 10 -25.53 29.54 40.30
C ASP A 10 -25.32 30.06 41.73
N GLU A 11 -25.16 31.37 41.87
CA GLU A 11 -24.98 32.03 43.17
C GLU A 11 -26.19 31.79 44.11
N LEU A 12 -27.41 31.73 43.56
CA LEU A 12 -28.63 31.47 44.33
C LEU A 12 -28.79 29.99 44.72
N VAL A 13 -28.40 29.06 43.84
CA VAL A 13 -28.41 27.62 44.11
C VAL A 13 -27.40 27.30 45.22
N ASP A 14 -26.16 27.77 45.09
CA ASP A 14 -25.10 27.54 46.08
C ASP A 14 -25.48 28.12 47.45
N ALA A 15 -25.96 29.37 47.48
CA ALA A 15 -26.40 30.00 48.72
C ALA A 15 -27.64 29.32 49.35
N ALA A 16 -28.49 28.69 48.54
CA ALA A 16 -29.64 27.92 49.03
C ALA A 16 -29.21 26.55 49.57
N LEU A 17 -28.20 25.91 48.98
CA LEU A 17 -27.66 24.62 49.44
C LEU A 17 -27.01 24.70 50.82
N GLU A 18 -26.45 25.87 51.18
CA GLU A 18 -25.95 26.17 52.53
C GLU A 18 -27.06 26.28 53.60
N LYS A 19 -28.34 26.32 53.22
CA LYS A 19 -29.47 26.37 54.16
C LYS A 19 -30.02 24.97 54.47
N PRO A 20 -30.62 24.75 55.67
CA PRO A 20 -31.35 23.51 55.96
C PRO A 20 -32.45 23.25 54.93
N VAL A 21 -32.64 21.99 54.53
CA VAL A 21 -33.54 21.56 53.43
C VAL A 21 -34.95 22.19 53.50
N GLY A 22 -35.56 22.22 54.69
CA GLY A 22 -36.89 22.81 54.90
C GLY A 22 -36.96 24.33 54.72
N GLU A 23 -35.82 25.04 54.73
CA GLU A 23 -35.74 26.50 54.64
C GLU A 23 -35.31 26.99 53.24
N ARG A 24 -34.78 26.11 52.39
CA ARG A 24 -34.22 26.46 51.07
C ARG A 24 -35.25 27.11 50.15
N ARG A 25 -36.46 26.56 50.11
CA ARG A 25 -37.55 27.07 49.26
C ARG A 25 -37.96 28.50 49.63
N ALA A 26 -38.04 28.79 50.93
CA ALA A 26 -38.36 30.12 51.43
C ALA A 26 -37.20 31.11 51.20
N PHE A 27 -35.95 30.65 51.31
CA PHE A 27 -34.75 31.42 51.03
C PHE A 27 -34.65 31.82 49.55
N VAL A 28 -34.86 30.89 48.62
CA VAL A 28 -34.83 31.15 47.17
C VAL A 28 -35.93 32.15 46.78
N ARG A 29 -37.14 32.01 47.32
CA ARG A 29 -38.22 32.99 47.14
C ARG A 29 -37.83 34.40 47.55
N LEU A 30 -37.23 34.54 48.73
CA LEU A 30 -36.84 35.84 49.26
C LEU A 30 -35.72 36.49 48.45
N ARG A 31 -34.76 35.68 47.95
CA ARG A 31 -33.57 36.15 47.23
C ARG A 31 -33.73 36.26 45.72
N SER A 32 -34.84 35.76 45.16
CA SER A 32 -35.20 35.94 43.75
C SER A 32 -35.83 37.31 43.47
N GLU A 33 -36.04 38.15 44.49
CA GLU A 33 -36.50 39.56 44.39
C GLU A 33 -37.76 39.76 43.51
N GLY A 34 -38.66 38.77 43.47
CA GLY A 34 -39.89 38.79 42.67
C GLY A 34 -39.74 38.32 41.22
N ASP A 35 -38.56 37.88 40.77
CA ASP A 35 -38.36 37.23 39.47
C ASP A 35 -38.80 35.76 39.55
N GLN A 36 -40.05 35.52 39.19
CA GLN A 36 -40.69 34.21 39.30
C GLN A 36 -40.07 33.16 38.37
N SER A 37 -39.46 33.58 37.26
CA SER A 37 -38.75 32.68 36.34
C SER A 37 -37.40 32.26 36.90
N LEU A 38 -36.71 33.15 37.63
CA LEU A 38 -35.48 32.83 38.34
C LEU A 38 -35.74 31.89 39.52
N GLU A 39 -36.80 32.16 40.28
CA GLU A 39 -37.24 31.31 41.39
C GLU A 39 -37.52 29.87 40.92
N ASP A 40 -38.35 29.71 39.87
CA ASP A 40 -38.72 28.38 39.36
C ASP A 40 -37.51 27.61 38.82
N GLN A 41 -36.53 28.29 38.21
CA GLN A 41 -35.30 27.67 37.71
C GLN A 41 -34.41 27.16 38.85
N VAL A 42 -34.20 27.98 39.88
CA VAL A 42 -33.39 27.60 41.04
C VAL A 42 -34.06 26.48 41.84
N LEU A 43 -35.38 26.53 42.02
CA LEU A 43 -36.12 25.48 42.73
C LEU A 43 -36.10 24.13 42.01
N ARG A 44 -36.19 24.11 40.67
CA ARG A 44 -36.08 22.88 39.88
C ARG A 44 -34.71 22.24 39.96
N LEU A 45 -33.65 23.06 40.00
CA LEU A 45 -32.29 22.56 40.16
C LEU A 45 -32.07 21.96 41.55
N LEU A 46 -32.65 22.55 42.58
CA LEU A 46 -32.63 22.00 43.94
C LEU A 46 -33.47 20.72 44.09
N GLU A 47 -34.58 20.58 43.37
CA GLU A 47 -35.36 19.33 43.37
C GLU A 47 -34.64 18.20 42.60
N ALA A 48 -34.01 18.51 41.47
CA ALA A 48 -33.18 17.55 40.74
C ALA A 48 -31.95 17.06 41.54
N GLN A 49 -31.55 17.83 42.57
CA GLN A 49 -30.46 17.53 43.48
C GLN A 49 -30.82 16.47 44.53
N GLU A 50 -32.09 16.40 44.97
CA GLU A 50 -32.54 15.41 45.95
C GLU A 50 -32.69 14.00 45.34
N GLU A 51 -32.80 13.90 44.02
CA GLU A 51 -32.93 12.63 43.30
C GLU A 51 -31.59 11.96 42.92
N SER A 52 -30.44 12.60 43.20
CA SER A 52 -29.11 12.11 42.80
C SER A 52 -28.12 12.03 43.99
N ALA A 53 -27.56 10.84 44.22
CA ALA A 53 -26.68 10.54 45.36
C ALA A 53 -25.21 11.05 45.22
N ASP A 54 -24.79 11.50 44.02
CA ASP A 54 -23.39 11.86 43.68
C ASP A 54 -23.19 13.37 43.40
N PHE A 55 -24.04 14.22 43.98
CA PHE A 55 -24.12 15.64 43.60
C PHE A 55 -22.92 16.51 44.05
N LEU A 56 -22.20 16.15 45.13
CA LEU A 56 -21.15 17.02 45.71
C LEU A 56 -19.91 17.21 44.82
N GLU A 57 -19.77 16.47 43.72
CA GLU A 57 -18.60 16.56 42.81
C GLU A 57 -18.88 17.26 41.47
N ARG A 58 -20.11 17.70 41.17
CA ARG A 58 -20.47 18.29 39.86
C ARG A 58 -21.04 19.71 40.02
N SER A 59 -20.54 20.66 39.21
CA SER A 59 -21.05 22.04 39.20
C SER A 59 -22.42 22.14 38.52
N ALA A 60 -23.29 23.06 38.95
CA ALA A 60 -24.62 23.22 38.37
C ALA A 60 -24.58 23.62 36.87
N ILE A 61 -23.47 24.24 36.42
CA ILE A 61 -23.16 24.48 35.00
C ILE A 61 -23.00 23.18 34.21
N SER A 62 -22.39 22.13 34.79
CA SER A 62 -22.25 20.82 34.14
C SER A 62 -23.60 20.12 34.01
N MET A 63 -24.48 20.28 35.00
CA MET A 63 -25.83 19.71 34.98
C MET A 63 -26.76 20.48 34.06
N ALA A 64 -26.66 21.80 34.00
CA ALA A 64 -27.34 22.63 33.02
C ALA A 64 -26.84 22.30 31.60
N ALA A 65 -25.54 22.05 31.42
CA ALA A 65 -24.98 21.58 30.16
C ALA A 65 -25.44 20.15 29.80
N GLU A 66 -25.61 19.24 30.75
CA GLU A 66 -26.19 17.89 30.52
C GLU A 66 -27.71 17.93 30.28
N ALA A 67 -28.44 18.84 30.94
CA ALA A 67 -29.87 19.05 30.72
C ALA A 67 -30.14 19.75 29.38
N LEU A 68 -29.32 20.75 29.02
CA LEU A 68 -29.29 21.38 27.70
C LEU A 68 -28.75 20.40 26.65
N ALA A 69 -27.85 19.48 26.98
CA ALA A 69 -27.43 18.40 26.10
C ALA A 69 -28.54 17.35 25.95
N LYS A 70 -29.35 17.07 26.97
CA LYS A 70 -30.55 16.23 26.86
C LYS A 70 -31.65 16.91 26.04
N GLU A 71 -31.80 18.24 26.12
CA GLU A 71 -32.63 19.01 25.20
C GLU A 71 -32.01 19.10 23.79
N ALA A 72 -30.68 19.13 23.64
CA ALA A 72 -29.99 19.09 22.35
C ALA A 72 -29.96 17.68 21.72
N ILE A 73 -30.07 16.62 22.52
CA ILE A 73 -30.30 15.24 22.06
C ILE A 73 -31.74 15.09 21.55
N ALA A 74 -32.68 15.92 22.02
CA ALA A 74 -34.00 16.03 21.40
C ALA A 74 -33.97 16.79 20.05
N ASP A 75 -32.85 17.44 19.71
CA ASP A 75 -32.68 18.28 18.50
C ASP A 75 -31.52 17.78 17.59
N ALA A 76 -31.29 16.46 17.58
CA ALA A 76 -30.32 15.77 16.72
C ALA A 76 -30.71 15.76 15.22
N SER A 77 -30.99 16.93 14.64
CA SER A 77 -31.44 17.09 13.24
C SER A 77 -30.78 18.26 12.48
N SER A 78 -29.54 18.63 12.81
CA SER A 78 -28.88 19.74 12.11
C SER A 78 -28.40 19.41 10.69
N PHE A 79 -27.84 18.22 10.44
CA PHE A 79 -27.33 17.84 9.10
C PHE A 79 -27.61 16.40 8.64
N ALA A 80 -28.12 15.50 9.49
CA ALA A 80 -28.46 14.14 9.07
C ALA A 80 -29.51 14.15 7.95
N GLY A 81 -29.18 13.52 6.81
CA GLY A 81 -30.01 13.53 5.60
C GLY A 81 -29.83 14.77 4.71
N LYS A 82 -29.09 15.80 5.13
CA LYS A 82 -28.74 16.95 4.28
C LYS A 82 -27.52 16.65 3.42
N LYS A 83 -27.33 17.44 2.37
CA LYS A 83 -26.24 17.32 1.41
C LYS A 83 -25.33 18.54 1.51
N ILE A 84 -24.01 18.32 1.61
CA ILE A 84 -22.99 19.36 1.49
C ILE A 84 -22.18 19.04 0.23
N SER A 85 -22.20 19.93 -0.77
CA SER A 85 -21.62 19.67 -2.09
C SER A 85 -22.24 18.41 -2.72
N HIS A 86 -21.49 17.32 -2.87
CA HIS A 86 -21.95 16.02 -3.37
C HIS A 86 -21.97 14.94 -2.28
N TYR A 87 -21.74 15.33 -1.02
CA TYR A 87 -21.71 14.44 0.14
C TYR A 87 -23.04 14.45 0.86
N LYS A 88 -23.69 13.29 0.91
CA LYS A 88 -24.92 13.09 1.68
C LYS A 88 -24.56 12.68 3.10
N ILE A 89 -24.90 13.52 4.08
CA ILE A 89 -24.56 13.28 5.48
C ILE A 89 -25.49 12.20 6.06
N GLU A 90 -24.90 11.16 6.63
CA GLU A 90 -25.64 10.06 7.23
C GLU A 90 -25.81 10.26 8.75
N LYS A 91 -24.69 10.39 9.48
CA LYS A 91 -24.69 10.58 10.94
C LYS A 91 -23.45 11.32 11.43
N LEU A 92 -23.56 11.95 12.59
CA LEU A 92 -22.41 12.51 13.31
C LEU A 92 -21.55 11.37 13.89
N ILE A 93 -20.24 11.40 13.67
CA ILE A 93 -19.29 10.39 14.18
C ILE A 93 -18.25 10.96 15.14
N GLY A 94 -18.11 12.28 15.22
CA GLY A 94 -17.29 12.94 16.24
C GLY A 94 -17.55 14.44 16.31
N SER A 95 -17.36 15.03 17.48
CA SER A 95 -17.42 16.50 17.66
C SER A 95 -16.22 16.96 18.48
N GLY A 96 -15.64 18.09 18.08
CA GLY A 96 -14.49 18.67 18.76
C GLY A 96 -14.44 20.18 18.58
N GLY A 97 -13.51 20.84 19.25
CA GLY A 97 -13.51 22.31 19.29
C GLY A 97 -13.11 23.02 17.97
N MET A 98 -12.85 22.29 16.88
CA MET A 98 -12.62 22.87 15.55
C MET A 98 -13.75 22.57 14.56
N GLY A 99 -14.74 21.76 14.94
CA GLY A 99 -15.81 21.34 14.04
C GLY A 99 -16.42 19.98 14.38
N GLU A 100 -17.36 19.58 13.54
CA GLU A 100 -18.11 18.33 13.63
C GLU A 100 -17.65 17.41 12.50
N VAL A 101 -17.49 16.11 12.79
CA VAL A 101 -17.11 15.08 11.81
C VAL A 101 -18.31 14.17 11.59
N TYR A 102 -18.72 14.04 10.33
CA TYR A 102 -19.85 13.23 9.92
C TYR A 102 -19.42 12.04 9.08
N LEU A 103 -20.10 10.92 9.23
CA LEU A 103 -20.16 9.90 8.19
C LEU A 103 -21.01 10.46 7.05
N ALA A 104 -20.45 10.49 5.85
CA ALA A 104 -21.16 10.92 4.67
C ALA A 104 -20.92 9.95 3.51
N TYR A 105 -21.91 9.83 2.64
CA TYR A 105 -21.81 9.10 1.38
C TYR A 105 -21.48 10.07 0.25
N ASP A 106 -20.35 9.85 -0.40
CA ASP A 106 -19.95 10.54 -1.63
C ASP A 106 -20.82 10.01 -2.79
N GLU A 107 -21.78 10.80 -3.26
CA GLU A 107 -22.67 10.38 -4.34
C GLU A 107 -22.00 10.33 -5.71
N LYS A 108 -20.83 10.99 -5.86
CA LYS A 108 -20.06 11.02 -7.12
C LYS A 108 -19.17 9.79 -7.24
N LEU A 109 -18.45 9.45 -6.18
CA LEU A 109 -17.51 8.31 -6.13
C LEU A 109 -18.12 7.04 -5.50
N ARG A 110 -19.37 7.12 -5.02
CA ARG A 110 -20.14 6.00 -4.45
C ARG A 110 -19.43 5.29 -3.30
N ARG A 111 -18.98 6.05 -2.29
CA ARG A 111 -18.26 5.53 -1.12
C ARG A 111 -18.56 6.29 0.16
N ASN A 112 -18.34 5.65 1.31
CA ASN A 112 -18.39 6.30 2.61
C ASN A 112 -17.10 7.07 2.90
N ILE A 113 -17.25 8.24 3.51
CA ILE A 113 -16.15 9.14 3.88
C ILE A 113 -16.36 9.73 5.28
N ALA A 114 -15.29 10.24 5.88
CA ALA A 114 -15.38 11.12 7.03
C ALA A 114 -15.34 12.58 6.54
N LEU A 115 -16.45 13.29 6.73
CA LEU A 115 -16.63 14.69 6.35
C LEU A 115 -16.52 15.60 7.57
N LYS A 116 -15.41 16.30 7.71
CA LYS A 116 -15.17 17.26 8.78
C LYS A 116 -15.67 18.63 8.37
N VAL A 117 -16.66 19.15 9.08
CA VAL A 117 -17.27 20.46 8.89
C VAL A 117 -16.75 21.43 9.95
N LEU A 118 -16.18 22.55 9.54
CA LEU A 118 -15.66 23.55 10.46
C LEU A 118 -16.78 24.47 10.98
N SER A 119 -16.81 24.74 12.28
CA SER A 119 -17.83 25.60 12.89
C SER A 119 -17.75 27.06 12.39
N ALA A 120 -18.91 27.66 12.13
CA ALA A 120 -19.08 29.01 11.60
C ALA A 120 -18.76 30.11 12.65
N GLY A 121 -17.49 30.22 13.05
CA GLY A 121 -16.97 31.31 13.90
C GLY A 121 -15.79 32.07 13.29
N LEU A 122 -15.28 31.61 12.14
CA LEU A 122 -14.17 32.24 11.43
C LEU A 122 -14.74 33.19 10.36
N GLY A 123 -14.77 34.50 10.66
CA GLY A 123 -15.28 35.53 9.76
C GLY A 123 -14.67 35.48 8.35
N GLN A 124 -15.45 35.90 7.36
CA GLN A 124 -15.03 35.98 5.96
C GLN A 124 -13.70 36.73 5.81
N GLY A 125 -12.75 36.12 5.08
CA GLY A 125 -11.47 36.76 4.75
C GLY A 125 -10.39 36.71 5.84
N SER A 126 -10.62 36.00 6.94
CA SER A 126 -9.61 35.83 7.99
C SER A 126 -8.45 34.92 7.54
N ASP A 127 -7.21 35.30 7.89
CA ASP A 127 -5.94 34.57 7.67
C ASP A 127 -5.98 33.05 8.03
N PRO A 128 -6.77 32.58 9.02
CA PRO A 128 -6.89 31.16 9.36
C PRO A 128 -7.50 30.28 8.26
N VAL A 129 -8.53 30.74 7.53
CA VAL A 129 -9.21 29.91 6.51
C VAL A 129 -8.32 29.71 5.29
N LYS A 130 -7.54 30.74 4.91
CA LYS A 130 -6.56 30.64 3.80
C LYS A 130 -5.39 29.72 4.15
N ARG A 131 -4.89 29.77 5.39
CA ARG A 131 -3.84 28.86 5.85
C ARG A 131 -4.34 27.42 6.00
N PHE A 132 -5.58 27.24 6.44
CA PHE A 132 -6.26 25.96 6.52
C PHE A 132 -6.32 25.26 5.15
N GLU A 133 -6.74 25.96 4.09
CA GLU A 133 -6.74 25.41 2.71
C GLU A 133 -5.33 25.08 2.21
N VAL A 134 -4.33 25.92 2.53
CA VAL A 134 -2.93 25.69 2.12
C VAL A 134 -2.33 24.47 2.83
N GLU A 135 -2.57 24.32 4.13
CA GLU A 135 -2.07 23.17 4.90
C GLU A 135 -2.78 21.87 4.48
N ALA A 136 -4.10 21.90 4.27
CA ALA A 136 -4.84 20.73 3.78
C ALA A 136 -4.38 20.29 2.37
N ARG A 137 -4.04 21.24 1.48
CA ARG A 137 -3.42 20.96 0.17
C ARG A 137 -1.99 20.45 0.26
N ALA A 138 -1.24 20.80 1.31
CA ALA A 138 0.09 20.26 1.53
C ALA A 138 -0.01 18.79 1.97
N ILE A 139 -0.93 18.49 2.88
CA ILE A 139 -1.18 17.12 3.38
C ILE A 139 -1.80 16.23 2.30
N SER A 140 -2.68 16.74 1.43
CA SER A 140 -3.27 15.94 0.34
C SER A 140 -2.24 15.43 -0.67
N LYS A 141 -1.01 15.96 -0.67
CA LYS A 141 0.11 15.46 -1.48
C LYS A 141 0.87 14.32 -0.81
N LEU A 142 0.64 14.08 0.48
CA LEU A 142 1.23 12.95 1.19
C LEU A 142 0.46 11.68 0.81
N ASN A 143 1.18 10.70 0.26
CA ASN A 143 0.66 9.36 0.07
C ASN A 143 1.47 8.38 0.93
N HIS A 144 0.98 8.12 2.14
CA HIS A 144 1.61 7.20 3.07
C HIS A 144 0.52 6.37 3.79
N PRO A 145 0.68 5.04 3.94
CA PRO A 145 -0.35 4.18 4.53
C PRO A 145 -0.69 4.57 5.98
N GLY A 146 0.24 5.15 6.72
CA GLY A 146 0.02 5.61 8.09
C GLY A 146 -0.54 7.04 8.25
N ILE A 147 -0.88 7.73 7.16
CA ILE A 147 -1.46 9.08 7.18
C ILE A 147 -2.87 9.02 6.57
N VAL A 148 -3.81 9.76 7.16
CA VAL A 148 -5.17 9.86 6.64
C VAL A 148 -5.20 10.51 5.25
N THR A 149 -5.86 9.88 4.29
CA THR A 149 -5.98 10.44 2.93
C THR A 149 -7.06 11.51 2.88
N ILE A 150 -6.71 12.69 2.34
CA ILE A 150 -7.66 13.78 2.06
C ILE A 150 -8.17 13.61 0.63
N TYR A 151 -9.49 13.48 0.48
CA TYR A 151 -10.14 13.33 -0.82
C TYR A 151 -10.60 14.65 -1.42
N ASP A 152 -11.12 15.56 -0.59
CA ASP A 152 -11.61 16.86 -1.04
C ASP A 152 -11.47 17.89 0.09
N VAL A 153 -11.26 19.14 -0.29
CA VAL A 153 -11.25 20.30 0.60
C VAL A 153 -12.04 21.37 -0.12
N GLY A 154 -13.13 21.82 0.49
CA GLY A 154 -14.05 22.67 -0.21
C GLY A 154 -14.85 23.58 0.69
N ARG A 155 -15.59 24.46 0.02
CA ARG A 155 -16.55 25.35 0.65
C ARG A 155 -17.88 25.24 -0.08
N HIS A 156 -18.96 25.00 0.66
CA HIS A 156 -20.30 24.91 0.11
C HIS A 156 -21.27 25.69 1.00
N GLU A 157 -22.01 26.63 0.41
CA GLU A 157 -22.99 27.48 1.13
C GLU A 157 -22.44 28.16 2.40
N GLY A 158 -21.16 28.57 2.34
CA GLY A 158 -20.49 29.23 3.46
C GLY A 158 -19.85 28.28 4.48
N ILE A 159 -20.08 26.97 4.37
CA ILE A 159 -19.52 25.92 5.23
C ILE A 159 -18.20 25.41 4.62
N ASN A 160 -17.11 25.44 5.38
CA ASN A 160 -15.85 24.82 4.98
C ASN A 160 -15.84 23.35 5.43
N PHE A 161 -15.40 22.46 4.55
CA PHE A 161 -15.32 21.04 4.84
C PHE A 161 -14.01 20.42 4.35
N ILE A 162 -13.63 19.32 4.99
CA ILE A 162 -12.60 18.38 4.50
C ILE A 162 -13.24 17.00 4.43
N ALA A 163 -13.19 16.38 3.25
CA ALA A 163 -13.53 14.99 3.05
C ALA A 163 -12.26 14.15 3.14
N THR A 164 -12.27 13.16 4.01
CA THR A 164 -11.15 12.23 4.23
C THR A 164 -11.60 10.79 4.13
N GLU A 165 -10.65 9.87 4.04
CA GLU A 165 -10.96 8.45 4.23
C GLU A 165 -11.67 8.24 5.57
N LEU A 166 -12.71 7.40 5.56
CA LEU A 166 -13.31 6.92 6.80
C LEU A 166 -12.40 5.83 7.38
N VAL A 167 -11.71 6.13 8.46
CA VAL A 167 -10.89 5.14 9.18
C VAL A 167 -11.74 4.42 10.20
N GLU A 168 -11.85 3.10 10.06
CA GLU A 168 -12.55 2.23 11.02
C GLU A 168 -11.55 1.58 11.98
N GLY A 169 -11.77 1.75 13.29
CA GLY A 169 -10.81 1.34 14.32
C GLY A 169 -11.07 2.01 15.66
N ARG A 170 -10.09 1.95 16.56
CA ARG A 170 -10.10 2.60 17.89
C ARG A 170 -9.02 3.65 17.98
N THR A 171 -9.30 4.79 18.59
CA THR A 171 -8.26 5.79 18.86
C THR A 171 -7.34 5.30 19.98
N LEU A 172 -6.11 5.81 20.06
CA LEU A 172 -5.24 5.49 21.21
C LEU A 172 -5.85 5.99 22.53
N ARG A 173 -6.73 7.01 22.50
CA ARG A 173 -7.52 7.42 23.67
C ARG A 173 -8.42 6.28 24.16
N ASP A 174 -9.11 5.61 23.25
CA ASP A 174 -9.98 4.47 23.58
C ASP A 174 -9.17 3.28 24.11
N LEU A 175 -7.90 3.16 23.70
CA LEU A 175 -6.98 2.12 24.18
C LEU A 175 -6.35 2.45 25.53
N ALA A 176 -6.09 3.73 25.83
CA ALA A 176 -5.47 4.18 27.09
C ALA A 176 -6.32 3.86 28.35
N GLY A 177 -7.61 3.57 28.18
CA GLY A 177 -8.48 3.05 29.25
C GLY A 177 -8.35 1.54 29.52
N SER A 178 -7.48 0.83 28.78
CA SER A 178 -7.21 -0.61 28.88
C SER A 178 -5.70 -0.88 28.98
N LYS A 179 -5.29 -2.02 29.54
CA LYS A 179 -3.86 -2.39 29.64
C LYS A 179 -3.33 -2.73 28.23
N VAL A 180 -2.69 -1.77 27.56
CA VAL A 180 -2.00 -1.99 26.27
C VAL A 180 -0.73 -2.78 26.52
N ALA A 181 -0.49 -3.86 25.77
CA ALA A 181 0.75 -4.61 25.89
C ALA A 181 1.93 -3.74 25.43
N ILE A 182 3.07 -3.84 26.13
CA ILE A 182 4.27 -3.04 25.82
C ILE A 182 4.71 -3.26 24.37
N ARG A 183 4.62 -4.49 23.90
CA ARG A 183 4.91 -4.88 22.52
C ARG A 183 4.03 -4.14 21.50
N ASP A 184 2.73 -4.04 21.77
CA ASP A 184 1.77 -3.35 20.90
C ASP A 184 2.01 -1.85 20.89
N ALA A 185 2.26 -1.25 22.06
CA ALA A 185 2.63 0.15 22.19
C ALA A 185 3.89 0.48 21.36
N VAL A 186 4.94 -0.35 21.45
CA VAL A 186 6.16 -0.18 20.64
C VAL A 186 5.87 -0.34 19.15
N SER A 187 5.07 -1.33 18.75
CA SER A 187 4.70 -1.56 17.34
C SER A 187 3.86 -0.42 16.74
N ILE A 188 2.92 0.13 17.51
CA ILE A 188 2.14 1.32 17.14
C ILE A 188 3.10 2.48 16.87
N PHE A 189 4.04 2.74 17.78
CA PHE A 189 4.95 3.88 17.66
C PHE A 189 5.99 3.72 16.54
N ILE A 190 6.38 2.51 16.18
CA ILE A 190 7.18 2.26 14.96
C ILE A 190 6.42 2.72 13.70
N GLN A 191 5.11 2.46 13.62
CA GLN A 191 4.28 2.91 12.51
C GLN A 191 4.06 4.43 12.54
N VAL A 192 3.83 5.02 13.72
CA VAL A 192 3.76 6.49 13.90
C VAL A 192 5.04 7.16 13.42
N CYS A 193 6.22 6.62 13.77
CA CYS A 193 7.49 7.16 13.30
C CYS A 193 7.61 7.10 11.77
N SER A 194 7.13 6.03 11.14
CA SER A 194 7.12 5.90 9.67
C SER A 194 6.24 6.97 9.00
N ALA A 195 5.07 7.25 9.59
CA ALA A 195 4.18 8.28 9.09
C ALA A 195 4.74 9.70 9.32
N LEU A 196 5.35 9.96 10.48
CA LEU A 196 5.99 11.24 10.77
C LEU A 196 7.21 11.48 9.86
N ALA A 197 8.03 10.46 9.61
CA ALA A 197 9.14 10.53 8.65
C ALA A 197 8.67 10.99 7.27
N ALA A 198 7.59 10.37 6.75
CA ALA A 198 7.00 10.74 5.48
C ALA A 198 6.52 12.20 5.48
N ALA A 199 5.81 12.64 6.53
CA ALA A 199 5.36 14.03 6.65
C ALA A 199 6.53 15.02 6.76
N HIS A 200 7.53 14.73 7.60
CA HIS A 200 8.69 15.58 7.85
C HIS A 200 9.58 15.74 6.62
N SER A 201 9.75 14.66 5.83
CA SER A 201 10.47 14.70 4.55
C SER A 201 9.81 15.62 3.52
N ALA A 202 8.48 15.78 3.60
CA ALA A 202 7.71 16.71 2.80
C ALA A 202 7.64 18.13 3.41
N GLY A 203 8.36 18.37 4.51
CA GLY A 203 8.39 19.65 5.22
C GLY A 203 7.14 19.95 6.04
N ILE A 204 6.31 18.94 6.34
CA ILE A 204 5.04 19.07 7.06
C ILE A 204 5.24 18.59 8.50
N ILE A 205 4.94 19.45 9.48
CA ILE A 205 4.99 19.12 10.91
C ILE A 205 3.55 19.00 11.43
N HIS A 206 3.24 17.94 12.18
CA HIS A 206 1.87 17.65 12.60
C HIS A 206 1.36 18.60 13.69
N ARG A 207 2.17 18.88 14.72
CA ARG A 207 1.96 19.84 15.83
C ARG A 207 0.83 19.54 16.82
N ASP A 208 0.14 18.42 16.66
CA ASP A 208 -1.00 18.02 17.50
C ASP A 208 -1.11 16.50 17.64
N ILE A 209 0.03 15.83 17.79
CA ILE A 209 0.04 14.40 18.11
C ILE A 209 -0.50 14.21 19.52
N LYS A 210 -1.58 13.44 19.63
CA LYS A 210 -2.30 13.12 20.87
C LYS A 210 -3.09 11.82 20.68
N PRO A 211 -3.56 11.17 21.76
CA PRO A 211 -4.19 9.86 21.65
C PRO A 211 -5.46 9.83 20.78
N GLU A 212 -6.19 10.96 20.68
CA GLU A 212 -7.39 11.09 19.85
C GLU A 212 -7.08 11.16 18.34
N ASN A 213 -5.86 11.56 17.96
CA ASN A 213 -5.43 11.78 16.58
C ASN A 213 -4.62 10.60 16.01
N VAL A 214 -4.51 9.50 16.75
CA VAL A 214 -3.84 8.28 16.28
C VAL A 214 -4.83 7.14 16.44
N MET A 215 -5.15 6.49 15.33
CA MET A 215 -6.17 5.45 15.26
C MET A 215 -5.53 4.12 14.88
N LEU A 216 -5.80 3.08 15.67
CA LEU A 216 -5.47 1.71 15.38
C LEU A 216 -6.67 1.07 14.68
N ARG A 217 -6.47 0.68 13.43
CA ARG A 217 -7.46 -0.08 12.65
C ARG A 217 -7.56 -1.51 13.17
N HIS A 218 -8.67 -2.17 12.84
CA HIS A 218 -8.92 -3.57 13.21
C HIS A 218 -7.87 -4.55 12.64
N ASP A 219 -7.21 -4.17 11.54
CA ASP A 219 -6.15 -4.91 10.85
C ASP A 219 -4.72 -4.58 11.36
N GLY A 220 -4.60 -3.86 12.49
CA GLY A 220 -3.31 -3.56 13.12
C GLY A 220 -2.53 -2.37 12.52
N TYR A 221 -3.06 -1.71 11.49
CA TYR A 221 -2.45 -0.52 10.91
C TYR A 221 -2.78 0.75 11.71
N VAL A 222 -1.77 1.59 11.89
CA VAL A 222 -1.91 2.90 12.52
C VAL A 222 -2.19 3.97 11.47
N LYS A 223 -3.21 4.78 11.70
CA LYS A 223 -3.52 5.98 10.93
C LYS A 223 -3.38 7.22 11.81
N ILE A 224 -2.52 8.14 11.40
CA ILE A 224 -2.44 9.47 11.98
C ILE A 224 -3.51 10.34 11.31
N LEU A 225 -4.40 10.88 12.13
CA LEU A 225 -5.51 11.75 11.78
C LEU A 225 -5.15 13.20 12.11
N ASP A 226 -5.88 14.15 11.52
CA ASP A 226 -5.93 15.54 11.99
C ASP A 226 -4.57 16.22 12.26
N PHE A 227 -3.78 16.41 11.20
CA PHE A 227 -2.69 17.39 11.21
C PHE A 227 -3.25 18.73 11.68
N GLY A 228 -2.54 19.47 12.53
CA GLY A 228 -3.09 20.56 13.33
C GLY A 228 -3.41 21.84 12.55
N LEU A 229 -4.32 21.75 11.57
CA LEU A 229 -4.69 22.70 10.51
C LEU A 229 -5.12 24.11 10.98
N ALA A 230 -5.14 24.40 12.29
CA ALA A 230 -5.66 25.64 12.84
C ALA A 230 -4.90 26.23 14.04
N LYS A 231 -3.76 25.68 14.50
CA LYS A 231 -3.13 26.13 15.77
C LYS A 231 -2.11 27.28 15.65
N LEU A 232 -1.80 27.77 14.46
CA LEU A 232 -0.76 28.80 14.27
C LEU A 232 -1.16 30.24 14.66
N THR A 233 -2.42 30.51 15.03
CA THR A 233 -2.84 31.87 15.44
C THR A 233 -2.65 32.18 16.91
N GLN A 234 -2.46 31.18 17.78
CA GLN A 234 -2.35 31.42 19.23
C GLN A 234 -0.93 31.77 19.71
N ALA A 235 0.11 31.41 18.95
CA ALA A 235 1.50 31.68 19.34
C ALA A 235 1.89 33.18 19.29
N LYS A 236 1.12 34.03 18.60
CA LYS A 236 1.33 35.50 18.61
C LYS A 236 0.57 36.25 19.71
N ALA A 237 -0.29 35.58 20.48
CA ALA A 237 -1.10 36.24 21.52
C ALA A 237 -0.43 36.25 22.91
N VAL A 238 0.80 35.74 23.04
CA VAL A 238 1.50 35.61 24.34
C VAL A 238 2.52 36.75 24.58
N GLU A 239 2.65 37.71 23.64
CA GLU A 239 3.54 38.88 23.83
C GLU A 239 2.93 40.04 24.65
N SER A 240 1.77 39.87 25.28
CA SER A 240 1.24 40.90 26.21
C SER A 240 1.31 40.42 27.65
N GLU A 241 2.11 41.14 28.45
CA GLU A 241 2.12 41.13 29.91
C GLU A 241 0.70 41.32 30.49
N ASP A 242 -0.07 40.25 30.63
CA ASP A 242 -1.29 40.23 31.48
C ASP A 242 -1.75 38.79 31.73
N LEU A 243 -0.98 38.06 32.55
CA LEU A 243 -1.33 36.71 33.03
C LEU A 243 -2.51 36.67 34.03
N ALA A 244 -3.21 37.79 34.22
CA ALA A 244 -4.33 37.94 35.15
C ALA A 244 -5.70 38.16 34.48
N SER A 245 -5.78 38.35 33.15
CA SER A 245 -7.06 38.69 32.48
C SER A 245 -7.59 37.63 31.49
N THR A 246 -7.14 36.37 31.57
CA THR A 246 -7.68 35.33 30.71
C THR A 246 -9.09 34.92 31.17
N ARG A 247 -10.11 35.39 30.45
CA ARG A 247 -11.51 34.96 30.57
C ARG A 247 -11.60 33.42 30.65
N PRO A 248 -12.33 32.82 31.60
CA PRO A 248 -12.57 31.38 31.60
C PRO A 248 -13.55 31.06 30.46
N GLY A 249 -13.05 30.55 29.34
CA GLY A 249 -13.92 30.02 28.28
C GLY A 249 -13.43 30.06 26.83
N SER A 250 -12.28 30.67 26.49
CA SER A 250 -11.93 30.88 25.07
C SER A 250 -10.54 30.41 24.63
N VAL A 251 -10.11 29.21 25.05
CA VAL A 251 -8.99 28.51 24.41
C VAL A 251 -9.32 27.03 24.29
N ILE A 252 -9.40 26.54 23.06
CA ILE A 252 -9.79 25.18 22.68
C ILE A 252 -8.53 24.31 22.51
N GLY A 253 -8.38 23.28 23.35
CA GLY A 253 -7.36 22.24 23.24
C GLY A 253 -6.79 21.78 24.59
N THR A 254 -6.34 20.52 24.69
CA THR A 254 -5.68 19.95 25.87
C THR A 254 -4.17 20.26 25.83
N PRO A 255 -3.64 21.15 26.69
CA PRO A 255 -2.24 21.60 26.66
C PRO A 255 -1.20 20.51 27.01
N ALA A 256 -1.63 19.36 27.52
CA ALA A 256 -0.78 18.34 28.13
C ALA A 256 0.16 17.59 27.15
N TYR A 257 0.01 17.77 25.84
CA TYR A 257 0.85 17.13 24.80
C TYR A 257 1.78 18.11 24.07
N MET A 258 1.76 19.39 24.45
CA MET A 258 2.60 20.41 23.81
C MET A 258 4.07 20.23 24.20
N SER A 259 4.96 20.54 23.25
CA SER A 259 6.40 20.62 23.50
C SER A 259 6.80 21.93 24.22
N PRO A 260 7.94 21.96 24.94
CA PRO A 260 8.46 23.19 25.53
C PRO A 260 8.60 24.32 24.50
N ALA A 261 9.07 24.02 23.29
CA ALA A 261 9.19 24.98 22.19
C ALA A 261 7.84 25.60 21.80
N GLN A 262 6.75 24.81 21.80
CA GLN A 262 5.40 25.32 21.52
C GLN A 262 4.86 26.24 22.62
N LEU A 263 5.27 26.04 23.88
CA LEU A 263 4.86 26.88 25.01
C LEU A 263 5.68 28.16 25.13
N SER A 264 6.97 28.09 24.81
CA SER A 264 7.91 29.22 24.87
C SER A 264 7.84 30.13 23.63
N GLY A 265 7.05 29.77 22.62
CA GLY A 265 6.94 30.54 21.37
C GLY A 265 8.18 30.45 20.48
N GLU A 266 9.04 29.46 20.70
CA GLU A 266 10.24 29.21 19.90
C GLU A 266 9.87 28.66 18.51
N LYS A 267 10.84 28.63 17.60
CA LYS A 267 10.62 28.11 16.24
C LYS A 267 10.30 26.61 16.32
N ILE A 268 9.06 26.25 15.98
CA ILE A 268 8.59 24.86 15.90
C ILE A 268 9.28 24.15 14.73
N ASP A 269 9.80 22.96 14.99
CA ASP A 269 10.42 22.07 14.00
C ASP A 269 9.92 20.62 14.18
N PRO A 270 10.33 19.66 13.33
CA PRO A 270 9.91 18.26 13.40
C PRO A 270 10.03 17.58 14.78
N ARG A 271 10.97 18.02 15.63
CA ARG A 271 11.22 17.44 16.95
C ARG A 271 10.06 17.70 17.92
N THR A 272 9.22 18.69 17.64
CA THR A 272 7.96 18.91 18.37
C THR A 272 7.04 17.69 18.30
N ASP A 273 6.94 17.01 17.14
CA ASP A 273 6.11 15.82 17.01
C ASP A 273 6.69 14.64 17.80
N LEU A 274 8.02 14.52 17.84
CA LEU A 274 8.73 13.49 18.61
C LEU A 274 8.52 13.67 20.12
N TRP A 275 8.55 14.91 20.62
CA TRP A 275 8.19 15.22 22.00
C TRP A 275 6.78 14.74 22.32
N SER A 276 5.79 15.11 21.49
CA SER A 276 4.40 14.71 21.69
C SER A 276 4.24 13.18 21.62
N CYS A 277 5.00 12.50 20.76
CA CYS A 277 5.09 11.03 20.76
C CYS A 277 5.56 10.49 22.11
N GLY A 278 6.59 11.08 22.73
CA GLY A 278 7.05 10.69 24.06
C GLY A 278 5.95 10.77 25.13
N VAL A 279 5.15 11.84 25.10
CA VAL A 279 4.03 12.03 26.04
C VAL A 279 2.95 10.97 25.82
N VAL A 280 2.57 10.72 24.57
CA VAL A 280 1.54 9.73 24.23
C VAL A 280 2.03 8.31 24.58
N LEU A 281 3.28 7.97 24.27
CA LEU A 281 3.87 6.66 24.58
C LEU A 281 3.91 6.41 26.10
N TYR A 282 4.34 7.41 26.88
CA TYR A 282 4.29 7.35 28.33
C TYR A 282 2.86 7.09 28.83
N GLU A 283 1.89 7.83 28.33
CA GLU A 283 0.51 7.76 28.78
C GLU A 283 -0.15 6.41 28.44
N ILE A 284 0.09 5.84 27.26
CA ILE A 284 -0.50 4.52 26.93
C ILE A 284 0.13 3.38 27.72
N LEU A 285 1.40 3.51 28.14
CA LEU A 285 2.12 2.47 28.90
C LEU A 285 1.81 2.52 30.40
N THR A 286 1.50 3.71 30.92
CA THR A 286 1.29 3.95 32.36
C THR A 286 -0.16 4.25 32.73
N GLY A 287 -1.01 4.56 31.74
CA GLY A 287 -2.38 5.07 31.94
C GLY A 287 -2.45 6.51 32.44
N SER A 288 -1.31 7.20 32.62
CA SER A 288 -1.24 8.54 33.21
C SER A 288 -0.38 9.47 32.37
N ASN A 289 -0.82 10.71 32.16
CA ASN A 289 -0.03 11.71 31.44
C ASN A 289 1.11 12.26 32.33
N PRO A 290 2.37 12.32 31.84
CA PRO A 290 3.54 12.66 32.65
C PRO A 290 3.56 14.12 33.17
N PHE A 291 2.80 15.03 32.56
CA PHE A 291 2.88 16.47 32.87
C PHE A 291 1.55 17.10 33.31
N ARG A 292 0.49 16.31 33.48
CA ARG A 292 -0.83 16.83 33.85
C ARG A 292 -0.79 17.45 35.26
N GLY A 293 -1.16 18.73 35.36
CA GLY A 293 -1.32 19.47 36.61
C GLY A 293 -2.79 19.68 36.98
N ALA A 294 -3.05 20.17 38.19
CA ALA A 294 -4.41 20.51 38.65
C ALA A 294 -5.02 21.66 37.83
N ASN A 295 -4.19 22.47 37.17
CA ASN A 295 -4.60 23.53 36.27
C ASN A 295 -3.60 23.72 35.11
N ARG A 296 -3.94 24.58 34.14
CA ARG A 296 -3.11 24.80 32.94
C ARG A 296 -1.73 25.39 33.26
N ARG A 297 -1.65 26.31 34.23
CA ARG A 297 -0.39 26.96 34.62
C ARG A 297 0.57 25.90 35.17
N GLU A 298 0.09 25.06 36.07
CA GLU A 298 0.88 23.95 36.63
C GLU A 298 1.29 22.94 35.54
N THR A 299 0.41 22.66 34.57
CA THR A 299 0.74 21.77 33.44
C THR A 299 1.87 22.35 32.58
N PHE A 300 1.83 23.67 32.29
CA PHE A 300 2.90 24.35 31.54
C PHE A 300 4.21 24.39 32.32
N GLU A 301 4.16 24.69 33.61
CA GLU A 301 5.34 24.66 34.49
C GLU A 301 5.99 23.26 34.47
N LYS A 302 5.20 22.19 34.57
CA LYS A 302 5.69 20.81 34.48
C LYS A 302 6.32 20.49 33.11
N ILE A 303 5.69 20.90 32.01
CA ILE A 303 6.24 20.71 30.66
C ILE A 303 7.57 21.44 30.50
N ILE A 304 7.73 22.65 31.04
CA ILE A 304 8.95 23.45 30.86
C ILE A 304 10.07 23.01 31.80
N SER A 305 9.76 22.65 33.04
CA SER A 305 10.76 22.58 34.12
C SER A 305 10.93 21.23 34.81
N ILE A 306 9.99 20.29 34.65
CA ILE A 306 10.02 19.02 35.39
C ILE A 306 10.38 17.86 34.45
N THR A 307 11.39 17.08 34.82
CA THR A 307 11.67 15.76 34.22
C THR A 307 10.72 14.74 34.83
N PRO A 308 9.97 13.96 34.03
CA PRO A 308 9.03 12.99 34.56
C PRO A 308 9.75 11.79 35.20
N GLU A 309 9.08 11.10 36.11
CA GLU A 309 9.57 9.83 36.63
C GLU A 309 9.64 8.79 35.48
N PRO A 310 10.56 7.80 35.54
CA PRO A 310 10.58 6.72 34.55
C PRO A 310 9.26 5.95 34.54
N ALA A 311 8.80 5.52 33.36
CA ALA A 311 7.54 4.80 33.21
C ALA A 311 7.55 3.46 33.97
N SER A 312 8.72 2.82 34.12
CA SER A 312 8.87 1.61 34.96
C SER A 312 8.54 1.81 36.43
N GLY A 313 8.56 3.05 36.93
CA GLY A 313 8.10 3.39 38.28
C GLY A 313 6.59 3.19 38.47
N HIS A 314 5.81 3.30 37.40
CA HIS A 314 4.36 3.03 37.38
C HIS A 314 4.02 1.61 36.93
N ASN A 315 4.79 1.06 36.00
CA ASN A 315 4.59 -0.28 35.47
C ASN A 315 5.94 -1.02 35.37
N PRO A 316 6.29 -1.86 36.37
CA PRO A 316 7.59 -2.55 36.43
C PRO A 316 7.88 -3.51 35.26
N ASP A 317 6.86 -3.89 34.47
CA ASP A 317 7.03 -4.74 33.29
C ASP A 317 7.73 -3.98 32.13
N ILE A 318 7.81 -2.64 32.19
CA ILE A 318 8.44 -1.80 31.17
C ILE A 318 9.97 -1.97 31.19
N PRO A 319 10.61 -2.35 30.05
CA PRO A 319 12.06 -2.46 29.96
C PRO A 319 12.77 -1.12 30.23
N LYS A 320 13.96 -1.18 30.85
CA LYS A 320 14.76 0.02 31.14
C LYS A 320 15.19 0.76 29.88
N GLU A 321 15.37 0.03 28.80
CA GLU A 321 15.70 0.53 27.48
C GLU A 321 14.55 1.38 26.94
N LEU A 322 13.30 0.98 27.18
CA LEU A 322 12.12 1.76 26.81
C LEU A 322 11.95 3.01 27.66
N ASP A 323 12.28 2.95 28.96
CA ASP A 323 12.39 4.15 29.80
C ASP A 323 13.41 5.15 29.25
N ARG A 324 14.59 4.68 28.81
CA ARG A 324 15.61 5.56 28.21
C ARG A 324 15.09 6.24 26.96
N VAL A 325 14.39 5.53 26.09
CA VAL A 325 13.77 6.10 24.88
C VAL A 325 12.73 7.15 25.23
N ILE A 326 11.83 6.85 26.17
CA ILE A 326 10.76 7.78 26.59
C ILE A 326 11.37 9.04 27.23
N LEU A 327 12.34 8.90 28.12
CA LEU A 327 13.00 10.05 28.74
C LEU A 327 13.78 10.89 27.73
N LYS A 328 14.45 10.26 26.75
CA LYS A 328 15.14 10.97 25.66
C LYS A 328 14.18 11.71 24.73
N LEU A 329 12.96 11.20 24.51
CA LEU A 329 11.90 11.93 23.79
C LEU A 329 11.39 13.14 24.59
N LEU A 330 11.41 13.04 25.92
CA LEU A 330 10.94 14.05 26.86
C LEU A 330 12.07 14.94 27.41
N GLU A 331 13.18 15.03 26.68
CA GLU A 331 14.31 15.90 26.99
C GLU A 331 14.02 17.36 26.64
N LYS A 332 14.20 18.27 27.60
CA LYS A 332 13.75 19.67 27.44
C LYS A 332 14.58 20.42 26.41
N ASN A 333 15.86 20.07 26.30
CA ASN A 333 16.75 20.56 25.26
C ASN A 333 16.58 19.71 23.98
N PRO A 334 16.00 20.24 22.88
CA PRO A 334 15.74 19.46 21.67
C PRO A 334 17.00 18.89 21.01
N SER A 335 18.19 19.44 21.30
CA SER A 335 19.47 18.91 20.76
C SER A 335 19.96 17.65 21.47
N GLU A 336 19.46 17.36 22.66
CA GLU A 336 19.82 16.17 23.46
C GLU A 336 18.82 15.01 23.26
N GLY A 337 17.64 15.31 22.69
CA GLY A 337 16.64 14.31 22.31
C GLY A 337 16.87 13.67 20.93
N TYR A 338 15.86 12.97 20.43
CA TYR A 338 15.86 12.43 19.06
C TYR A 338 15.77 13.55 18.02
N GLN A 339 16.58 13.45 16.96
CA GLN A 339 16.60 14.46 15.89
C GLN A 339 15.66 14.11 14.75
N THR A 340 15.46 12.82 14.47
CA THR A 340 14.58 12.35 13.39
C THR A 340 13.64 11.22 13.85
N PRO A 341 12.47 11.04 13.23
CA PRO A 341 11.62 9.87 13.47
C PRO A 341 12.31 8.55 13.15
N GLU A 342 13.26 8.53 12.20
CA GLU A 342 14.05 7.37 11.82
C GLU A 342 14.96 6.90 12.95
N ASP A 343 15.60 7.83 13.67
CA ASP A 343 16.43 7.51 14.85
C ASP A 343 15.59 6.86 15.95
N LEU A 344 14.41 7.43 16.23
CA LEU A 344 13.47 6.87 17.20
C LEU A 344 12.97 5.48 16.76
N LYS A 345 12.63 5.34 15.48
CA LYS A 345 12.16 4.08 14.89
C LYS A 345 13.22 2.98 15.00
N ALA A 346 14.50 3.30 14.82
CA ALA A 346 15.61 2.36 14.97
C ALA A 346 15.71 1.83 16.41
N ASP A 347 15.69 2.72 17.40
CA ASP A 347 15.75 2.33 18.82
C ASP A 347 14.52 1.52 19.25
N LEU A 348 13.31 1.92 18.84
CA LEU A 348 12.08 1.16 19.11
C LEU A 348 12.08 -0.21 18.43
N ARG A 349 12.65 -0.35 17.22
CA ARG A 349 12.84 -1.66 16.57
C ARG A 349 13.82 -2.54 17.32
N GLY A 350 14.90 -1.97 17.87
CA GLY A 350 15.83 -2.68 18.74
C GLY A 350 15.11 -3.26 19.96
N ILE A 351 14.35 -2.42 20.68
CA ILE A 351 13.56 -2.83 21.83
C ILE A 351 12.53 -3.90 21.46
N ARG A 352 11.85 -3.75 20.32
CA ARG A 352 10.88 -4.76 19.86
C ARG A 352 11.52 -6.14 19.67
N ARG A 353 12.69 -6.20 19.03
CA ARG A 353 13.46 -7.45 18.86
C ARG A 353 13.85 -8.06 20.20
N GLU A 354 14.24 -7.25 21.18
CA GLU A 354 14.58 -7.73 22.53
C GLU A 354 13.35 -8.31 23.26
N ILE A 355 12.19 -7.64 23.18
CA ILE A 355 10.91 -8.14 23.72
C ILE A 355 10.53 -9.47 23.06
N ASP A 356 10.65 -9.57 21.73
CA ASP A 356 10.32 -10.77 20.97
C ASP A 356 11.28 -11.93 21.32
N SER A 357 12.57 -11.66 21.54
CA SER A 357 13.57 -12.65 21.92
C SER A 357 13.42 -13.17 23.36
N SER A 358 12.97 -12.31 24.28
CA SER A 358 12.76 -12.65 25.70
C SER A 358 11.52 -13.53 25.92
N SER A 359 10.62 -13.55 24.95
CA SER A 359 9.36 -14.31 24.98
C SER A 359 9.54 -15.78 24.55
N LEU A 360 10.73 -16.18 24.08
CA LEU A 360 11.03 -17.50 23.50
C LEU A 360 11.62 -18.54 24.47
N VAL A 361 11.57 -18.31 25.80
CA VAL A 361 12.03 -19.31 26.79
C VAL A 361 10.95 -19.67 27.81
N PRO A 362 10.18 -20.75 27.61
CA PRO A 362 9.45 -21.40 28.69
C PRO A 362 10.41 -22.27 29.52
N GLY A 363 10.57 -21.91 30.80
CA GLY A 363 11.33 -22.68 31.77
C GLY A 363 10.70 -24.06 32.05
N ILE A 364 11.48 -25.12 31.81
CA ILE A 364 11.19 -26.48 32.27
C ILE A 364 11.53 -26.54 33.77
N SER A 365 10.51 -26.64 34.62
CA SER A 365 10.66 -27.11 36.00
C SER A 365 9.87 -28.40 36.17
N ALA A 366 10.58 -29.51 36.15
CA ALA A 366 10.10 -30.84 36.49
C ALA A 366 9.84 -30.96 38.00
N GLY A 367 8.67 -31.45 38.37
CA GLY A 367 8.33 -31.85 39.74
C GLY A 367 7.62 -33.20 39.71
N VAL A 368 8.39 -34.29 39.81
CA VAL A 368 7.87 -35.64 40.09
C VAL A 368 7.82 -35.83 41.60
N SER A 369 6.65 -36.18 42.14
CA SER A 369 6.56 -36.99 43.35
C SER A 369 5.28 -37.84 43.29
N GLY A 370 5.44 -39.13 43.52
CA GLY A 370 4.35 -40.11 43.54
C GLY A 370 4.05 -40.62 44.94
N SER A 371 2.88 -41.23 45.08
CA SER A 371 2.40 -42.24 46.05
C SER A 371 0.92 -41.94 46.32
N GLY A 372 -0.03 -42.85 46.43
CA GLY A 372 -0.05 -44.30 46.43
C GLY A 372 -1.45 -44.73 46.90
N ASP A 373 -1.98 -45.77 46.24
CA ASP A 373 -2.89 -46.81 46.72
C ASP A 373 -4.32 -46.55 47.30
N ARG A 374 -5.30 -47.04 46.51
CA ARG A 374 -6.29 -48.13 46.78
C ARG A 374 -7.39 -47.96 47.86
N TRP A 375 -8.67 -48.06 47.44
CA TRP A 375 -9.65 -48.95 48.09
C TRP A 375 -10.84 -49.41 47.17
N PHE A 376 -10.93 -50.75 47.00
CA PHE A 376 -12.01 -51.73 46.72
C PHE A 376 -13.25 -51.45 45.84
N ARG A 377 -13.50 -52.28 44.79
CA ARG A 377 -14.42 -53.48 44.67
C ARG A 377 -15.90 -53.13 44.89
N SER A 378 -16.86 -53.48 44.03
CA SER A 378 -17.10 -54.78 43.36
C SER A 378 -18.12 -54.70 42.21
N ALA A 379 -18.05 -55.70 41.32
CA ALA A 379 -18.95 -56.09 40.21
C ALA A 379 -20.45 -56.19 40.58
N GLY A 380 -21.41 -56.17 39.65
CA GLY A 380 -21.37 -56.16 38.19
C GLY A 380 -22.77 -56.19 37.57
N ALA A 381 -22.86 -55.81 36.29
CA ALA A 381 -23.90 -56.12 35.29
C ALA A 381 -23.52 -55.37 33.99
N MET A 382 -22.48 -55.82 33.29
CA MET A 382 -22.57 -56.54 32.01
C MET A 382 -23.61 -56.07 30.98
N ALA A 383 -23.05 -55.63 29.84
CA ALA A 383 -23.41 -56.01 28.47
C ALA A 383 -24.23 -55.07 27.56
N ALA A 384 -24.72 -53.91 28.03
CA ALA A 384 -25.22 -52.85 27.12
C ALA A 384 -24.30 -51.62 27.07
N GLY A 385 -23.54 -51.39 28.14
CA GLY A 385 -22.66 -50.23 28.28
C GLY A 385 -21.36 -50.31 27.49
N LEU A 386 -20.81 -51.50 27.20
CA LEU A 386 -19.50 -51.62 26.55
C LEU A 386 -19.52 -51.33 25.05
N ILE A 387 -20.67 -51.52 24.38
CA ILE A 387 -20.83 -51.11 22.98
C ILE A 387 -21.01 -49.60 22.92
N LEU A 388 -21.82 -49.00 23.81
CA LEU A 388 -21.96 -47.54 23.88
C LEU A 388 -20.66 -46.85 24.32
N LEU A 389 -19.91 -47.41 25.28
CA LEU A 389 -18.62 -46.87 25.70
C LEU A 389 -17.55 -47.08 24.63
N GLY A 390 -17.56 -48.22 23.92
CA GLY A 390 -16.70 -48.47 22.76
C GLY A 390 -16.99 -47.53 21.59
N SER A 391 -18.25 -47.22 21.34
CA SER A 391 -18.69 -46.21 20.35
C SER A 391 -18.40 -44.79 20.80
N ILE A 392 -18.55 -44.47 22.09
CA ILE A 392 -18.24 -43.15 22.66
C ILE A 392 -16.73 -42.94 22.74
N ILE A 393 -15.95 -43.96 23.07
CA ILE A 393 -14.48 -43.91 23.08
C ILE A 393 -13.97 -43.93 21.64
N SER A 394 -14.56 -44.68 20.71
CA SER A 394 -14.19 -44.60 19.29
C SER A 394 -14.62 -43.29 18.66
N ALA A 395 -15.76 -42.71 19.06
CA ALA A 395 -16.19 -41.38 18.63
C ALA A 395 -15.32 -40.31 19.29
N ALA A 396 -14.98 -40.43 20.58
CA ALA A 396 -14.09 -39.50 21.27
C ALA A 396 -12.67 -39.58 20.72
N VAL A 397 -12.14 -40.78 20.46
CA VAL A 397 -10.87 -40.97 19.74
C VAL A 397 -11.02 -40.40 18.34
N TYR A 398 -12.08 -40.68 17.59
CA TYR A 398 -12.32 -40.09 16.26
C TYR A 398 -12.47 -38.57 16.27
N PHE A 399 -13.00 -37.95 17.33
CA PHE A 399 -13.14 -36.50 17.47
C PHE A 399 -11.89 -35.83 18.07
N VAL A 400 -11.06 -36.57 18.83
CA VAL A 400 -9.80 -36.09 19.43
C VAL A 400 -8.58 -36.41 18.55
N THR A 401 -8.66 -37.42 17.68
CA THR A 401 -7.66 -37.77 16.66
C THR A 401 -8.11 -37.40 15.25
N ARG A 402 -9.30 -36.82 15.08
CA ARG A 402 -9.57 -36.00 13.89
C ARG A 402 -8.53 -34.89 13.92
N PRO A 403 -7.78 -34.66 12.83
CA PRO A 403 -7.08 -33.40 12.68
C PRO A 403 -8.13 -32.32 12.96
N SER A 404 -7.91 -31.52 14.00
CA SER A 404 -8.63 -30.27 14.15
C SER A 404 -8.47 -29.58 12.81
N ILE A 405 -9.56 -29.42 12.06
CA ILE A 405 -9.54 -28.56 10.87
C ILE A 405 -9.04 -27.23 11.44
N PRO A 406 -7.85 -26.74 11.04
CA PRO A 406 -7.36 -25.48 11.55
C PRO A 406 -8.47 -24.46 11.34
N ALA A 407 -8.83 -23.73 12.40
CA ALA A 407 -9.77 -22.64 12.28
C ALA A 407 -9.32 -21.78 11.11
N GLU A 408 -10.27 -21.44 10.24
CA GLU A 408 -10.01 -20.69 9.02
C GLU A 408 -9.12 -19.49 9.34
N THR A 409 -7.92 -19.44 8.73
CA THR A 409 -6.96 -18.39 9.01
C THR A 409 -7.55 -17.05 8.59
N ASP A 410 -7.79 -16.20 9.59
CA ASP A 410 -8.28 -14.84 9.41
C ASP A 410 -7.10 -13.93 9.07
N TRP A 411 -6.77 -13.84 7.78
CA TRP A 411 -5.65 -13.05 7.28
C TRP A 411 -5.80 -11.55 7.58
N PHE A 412 -6.99 -11.04 7.89
CA PHE A 412 -7.19 -9.65 8.31
C PHE A 412 -6.61 -9.34 9.68
N LYS A 413 -6.32 -10.35 10.49
CA LYS A 413 -5.64 -10.20 11.77
C LYS A 413 -4.16 -10.58 11.72
N ALA A 414 -3.68 -11.10 10.59
CA ALA A 414 -2.30 -11.52 10.44
C ALA A 414 -1.36 -10.31 10.44
N SER A 415 -0.20 -10.47 11.08
CA SER A 415 0.86 -9.47 11.05
C SER A 415 1.67 -9.60 9.76
N SER A 416 2.07 -8.47 9.16
CA SER A 416 2.92 -8.47 7.97
C SER A 416 4.35 -8.09 8.34
N LEU A 417 5.31 -8.94 7.98
CA LEU A 417 6.73 -8.81 8.28
C LEU A 417 7.57 -8.96 7.01
N GLN A 418 8.40 -7.97 6.71
CA GLN A 418 9.46 -8.11 5.71
C GLN A 418 10.59 -8.96 6.30
N LEU A 419 10.96 -10.05 5.62
CA LEU A 419 11.98 -11.01 6.06
C LEU A 419 13.37 -10.69 5.50
N THR A 420 13.44 -10.11 4.31
CA THR A 420 14.69 -9.81 3.62
C THR A 420 14.78 -8.33 3.25
N PHE A 421 15.98 -7.77 3.23
CA PHE A 421 16.23 -6.32 3.12
C PHE A 421 17.37 -5.96 2.17
N GLU A 422 18.01 -6.95 1.57
CA GLU A 422 19.17 -6.74 0.72
C GLU A 422 18.75 -6.20 -0.65
N SER A 423 19.69 -5.54 -1.33
CA SER A 423 19.44 -5.06 -2.70
C SER A 423 19.63 -6.19 -3.69
N GLY A 424 18.68 -6.39 -4.60
CA GLY A 424 18.74 -7.44 -5.61
C GLY A 424 17.38 -8.09 -5.87
N ALA A 425 17.37 -9.17 -6.66
CA ALA A 425 16.17 -9.95 -6.90
C ALA A 425 16.07 -11.11 -5.89
N GLU A 426 15.21 -10.97 -4.88
CA GLU A 426 14.91 -12.07 -3.94
C GLU A 426 13.56 -12.70 -4.30
N ILE A 427 13.60 -13.92 -4.82
CA ILE A 427 12.47 -14.55 -5.51
C ILE A 427 12.28 -16.03 -5.15
N TYR A 428 11.11 -16.57 -5.49
CA TYR A 428 10.69 -17.97 -5.25
C TYR A 428 10.89 -18.47 -3.80
N PRO A 429 10.33 -17.78 -2.79
CA PRO A 429 10.42 -18.26 -1.42
C PRO A 429 9.63 -19.57 -1.24
N SER A 430 10.19 -20.48 -0.45
CA SER A 430 9.49 -21.66 0.06
C SER A 430 9.73 -21.76 1.56
N ILE A 431 8.65 -21.75 2.34
CA ILE A 431 8.70 -21.87 3.80
C ILE A 431 8.75 -23.35 4.21
N SER A 432 9.53 -23.66 5.24
CA SER A 432 9.60 -25.02 5.78
C SER A 432 8.26 -25.45 6.36
N PRO A 433 7.91 -26.76 6.36
CA PRO A 433 6.63 -27.23 6.88
C PRO A 433 6.35 -26.84 8.33
N ASP A 434 7.40 -26.78 9.17
CA ASP A 434 7.30 -26.34 10.57
C ASP A 434 7.16 -24.81 10.73
N GLY A 435 7.24 -24.07 9.63
CA GLY A 435 7.11 -22.61 9.59
C GLY A 435 8.28 -21.84 10.19
N ASN A 436 9.40 -22.48 10.56
CA ASN A 436 10.49 -21.81 11.31
C ASN A 436 11.64 -21.30 10.42
N SER A 437 11.68 -21.72 9.16
CA SER A 437 12.71 -21.33 8.20
C SER A 437 12.11 -21.20 6.81
N PHE A 438 12.84 -20.59 5.89
CA PHE A 438 12.49 -20.53 4.49
C PHE A 438 13.73 -20.54 3.61
N VAL A 439 13.55 -20.98 2.37
CA VAL A 439 14.54 -20.89 1.31
C VAL A 439 14.07 -19.96 0.21
N TYR A 440 15.00 -19.32 -0.49
CA TYR A 440 14.70 -18.45 -1.62
C TYR A 440 15.89 -18.36 -2.58
N ALA A 441 15.66 -17.84 -3.78
CA ALA A 441 16.72 -17.59 -4.75
C ALA A 441 17.13 -16.09 -4.75
N SER A 442 18.44 -15.82 -4.84
CA SER A 442 18.99 -14.47 -4.91
C SER A 442 20.21 -14.39 -5.82
N ASP A 443 20.32 -13.30 -6.58
CA ASP A 443 21.42 -12.99 -7.51
C ASP A 443 22.54 -12.13 -6.91
N LYS A 444 22.56 -11.97 -5.58
CA LYS A 444 23.46 -11.04 -4.89
C LYS A 444 24.95 -11.32 -5.10
N ASP A 445 25.33 -12.57 -5.37
CA ASP A 445 26.72 -13.00 -5.57
C ASP A 445 27.09 -13.16 -7.07
N GLY A 446 26.17 -12.79 -7.98
CA GLY A 446 26.39 -12.69 -9.43
C GLY A 446 25.55 -13.67 -10.24
N ASP A 447 25.41 -14.90 -9.77
CA ASP A 447 24.47 -15.92 -10.23
C ASP A 447 23.36 -16.14 -9.20
N PHE A 448 22.24 -16.75 -9.63
CA PHE A 448 21.16 -17.08 -8.70
C PHE A 448 21.54 -18.29 -7.85
N ASP A 449 21.57 -18.10 -6.54
CA ASP A 449 21.81 -19.14 -5.55
C ASP A 449 20.62 -19.32 -4.61
N ILE A 450 20.53 -20.50 -3.99
CA ILE A 450 19.47 -20.84 -3.01
C ILE A 450 19.99 -20.60 -1.60
N TYR A 451 19.32 -19.69 -0.88
CA TYR A 451 19.67 -19.31 0.48
C TYR A 451 18.65 -19.85 1.48
N LEU A 452 19.12 -20.42 2.58
CA LEU A 452 18.32 -20.85 3.73
C LEU A 452 18.41 -19.81 4.86
N VAL A 453 17.25 -19.39 5.38
CA VAL A 453 17.13 -18.41 6.45
C VAL A 453 16.17 -18.90 7.53
N ARG A 454 16.56 -18.72 8.80
CA ARG A 454 15.66 -18.96 9.94
C ARG A 454 14.78 -17.73 10.18
N ILE A 455 13.48 -17.92 10.33
CA ILE A 455 12.55 -16.82 10.63
C ILE A 455 12.89 -16.22 12.01
N GLY A 456 13.09 -14.91 12.04
CA GLY A 456 13.54 -14.16 13.23
C GLY A 456 15.06 -14.17 13.45
N GLY A 457 15.83 -14.90 12.63
CA GLY A 457 17.29 -14.86 12.62
C GLY A 457 17.84 -13.87 11.60
N SER A 458 19.14 -13.57 11.67
CA SER A 458 19.86 -12.71 10.72
C SER A 458 20.89 -13.45 9.87
N ASN A 459 21.08 -14.75 10.11
CA ASN A 459 22.08 -15.55 9.41
C ASN A 459 21.42 -16.30 8.25
N GLU A 460 21.98 -16.07 7.07
CA GLU A 460 21.67 -16.77 5.83
C GLU A 460 22.76 -17.79 5.53
N VAL A 461 22.38 -18.91 4.92
CA VAL A 461 23.30 -19.97 4.48
C VAL A 461 23.08 -20.18 2.99
N ASN A 462 24.11 -19.98 2.17
CA ASN A 462 24.07 -20.35 0.76
C ASN A 462 24.14 -21.88 0.65
N LEU A 463 23.08 -22.50 0.11
CA LEU A 463 22.99 -23.96 -0.06
C LEU A 463 23.61 -24.46 -1.36
N THR A 464 23.88 -23.55 -2.32
CA THR A 464 24.34 -23.88 -3.68
C THR A 464 25.67 -23.23 -4.06
N GLU A 465 26.40 -22.68 -3.07
CA GLU A 465 27.75 -22.09 -3.19
C GLU A 465 28.78 -22.97 -3.94
N ASP A 466 28.50 -24.27 -4.09
CA ASP A 466 29.34 -25.22 -4.81
C ASP A 466 29.21 -25.16 -6.35
N SER A 467 28.48 -24.18 -6.89
CA SER A 467 28.10 -24.05 -8.29
C SER A 467 28.27 -22.62 -8.78
N ASP A 468 28.69 -22.47 -10.03
CA ASP A 468 28.70 -21.19 -10.75
C ASP A 468 27.50 -21.08 -11.72
N ALA A 469 26.38 -21.74 -11.41
CA ALA A 469 25.24 -21.87 -12.32
C ALA A 469 23.94 -21.54 -11.59
N ASP A 470 23.04 -20.83 -12.27
CA ASP A 470 21.76 -20.40 -11.70
C ASP A 470 20.95 -21.58 -11.13
N ASP A 471 20.77 -21.56 -9.81
CA ASP A 471 19.96 -22.45 -9.00
C ASP A 471 18.76 -21.66 -8.42
N THR A 472 17.54 -22.04 -8.78
CA THR A 472 16.31 -21.25 -8.56
C THR A 472 15.11 -22.10 -8.19
N MET A 473 13.97 -21.45 -7.87
CA MET A 473 12.67 -22.09 -7.62
C MET A 473 12.73 -23.22 -6.57
N PRO A 474 13.31 -22.98 -5.38
CA PRO A 474 13.38 -24.00 -4.35
C PRO A 474 11.98 -24.30 -3.80
N ALA A 475 11.75 -25.57 -3.45
CA ALA A 475 10.52 -26.06 -2.86
C ALA A 475 10.82 -27.13 -1.81
N PHE A 476 10.51 -26.83 -0.54
CA PHE A 476 10.58 -27.83 0.54
C PHE A 476 9.66 -29.02 0.27
N SER A 477 10.13 -30.22 0.60
CA SER A 477 9.31 -31.42 0.66
C SER A 477 8.27 -31.31 1.79
N PRO A 478 7.14 -32.05 1.73
CA PRO A 478 6.09 -31.97 2.75
C PRO A 478 6.56 -32.34 4.17
N ASP A 479 7.60 -33.18 4.27
CA ASP A 479 8.23 -33.57 5.53
C ASP A 479 9.39 -32.67 5.95
N GLY A 480 9.77 -31.71 5.10
CA GLY A 480 10.86 -30.74 5.33
C GLY A 480 12.26 -31.32 5.25
N SER A 481 12.42 -32.58 4.84
CA SER A 481 13.74 -33.25 4.80
C SER A 481 14.55 -32.93 3.55
N SER A 482 13.90 -32.48 2.48
CA SER A 482 14.51 -32.28 1.16
C SER A 482 14.03 -30.97 0.51
N ILE A 483 14.79 -30.48 -0.46
CA ILE A 483 14.45 -29.32 -1.29
C ILE A 483 14.55 -29.74 -2.76
N ALA A 484 13.46 -29.55 -3.52
CA ALA A 484 13.49 -29.61 -4.98
C ALA A 484 13.79 -28.23 -5.54
N PHE A 485 14.55 -28.13 -6.62
CA PHE A 485 14.90 -26.84 -7.23
C PHE A 485 15.24 -26.98 -8.72
N ARG A 486 15.22 -25.87 -9.43
CA ARG A 486 15.65 -25.75 -10.83
C ARG A 486 17.13 -25.40 -10.87
N SER A 487 17.90 -26.11 -11.69
CA SER A 487 19.34 -25.86 -11.86
C SER A 487 19.73 -25.70 -13.34
N GLU A 488 20.62 -24.74 -13.62
CA GLU A 488 21.25 -24.50 -14.92
C GLU A 488 22.68 -25.07 -15.06
N ARG A 489 23.11 -25.92 -14.11
CA ARG A 489 24.34 -26.73 -14.23
C ARG A 489 24.39 -27.48 -15.57
N GLU A 490 25.56 -28.02 -15.96
CA GLU A 490 25.79 -28.68 -17.27
C GLU A 490 24.65 -29.62 -17.69
N GLN A 491 24.10 -30.36 -16.72
CA GLN A 491 22.88 -31.14 -16.88
C GLN A 491 21.63 -30.41 -16.36
N SER A 492 21.24 -29.35 -17.05
CA SER A 492 20.11 -28.51 -16.60
C SER A 492 18.83 -29.31 -16.38
N GLY A 493 18.12 -29.05 -15.28
CA GLY A 493 16.99 -29.90 -14.88
C GLY A 493 16.30 -29.48 -13.59
N ILE A 494 15.46 -30.37 -13.06
CA ILE A 494 15.05 -30.31 -11.67
C ILE A 494 15.98 -31.20 -10.86
N TYR A 495 16.44 -30.68 -9.75
CA TYR A 495 17.32 -31.33 -8.79
C TYR A 495 16.61 -31.46 -7.45
N VAL A 496 17.07 -32.40 -6.64
CA VAL A 496 16.67 -32.58 -5.24
C VAL A 496 17.93 -32.68 -4.40
N MET A 497 17.98 -31.96 -3.29
CA MET A 497 19.01 -32.01 -2.27
C MET A 497 18.40 -32.21 -0.88
N GLY A 498 19.21 -32.57 0.11
CA GLY A 498 18.78 -32.52 1.50
C GLY A 498 18.50 -31.08 1.95
N ALA A 499 17.71 -30.90 3.00
CA ALA A 499 17.31 -29.57 3.49
C ALA A 499 18.50 -28.69 3.95
N THR A 500 19.69 -29.26 4.12
CA THR A 500 20.92 -28.52 4.45
C THR A 500 21.87 -28.32 3.26
N GLY A 501 21.40 -28.56 2.03
CA GLY A 501 22.15 -28.36 0.78
C GLY A 501 22.96 -29.57 0.32
N GLU A 502 22.94 -30.67 1.07
CA GLU A 502 23.78 -31.82 0.80
C GLU A 502 23.24 -32.74 -0.30
N SER A 503 24.16 -33.40 -1.01
CA SER A 503 23.87 -34.45 -2.00
C SER A 503 22.89 -34.05 -3.11
N PRO A 504 23.08 -32.91 -3.81
CA PRO A 504 22.21 -32.53 -4.92
C PRO A 504 22.25 -33.59 -6.04
N ARG A 505 21.08 -34.05 -6.47
CA ARG A 505 20.92 -35.02 -7.57
C ARG A 505 19.85 -34.57 -8.55
N ARG A 506 20.09 -34.76 -9.84
CA ARG A 506 19.11 -34.49 -10.89
C ARG A 506 18.00 -35.53 -10.87
N VAL A 507 16.75 -35.08 -10.87
CA VAL A 507 15.54 -35.94 -10.96
C VAL A 507 14.85 -35.83 -12.31
N SER A 508 15.04 -34.72 -13.03
CA SER A 508 14.42 -34.51 -14.35
C SER A 508 15.29 -33.62 -15.23
N ASP A 509 15.24 -33.85 -16.54
CA ASP A 509 15.90 -33.04 -17.58
C ASP A 509 15.05 -31.87 -18.08
N ILE A 510 13.80 -31.78 -17.62
CA ILE A 510 12.86 -30.69 -17.91
C ILE A 510 12.22 -30.21 -16.61
N GLY A 511 11.64 -29.02 -16.63
CA GLY A 511 10.78 -28.55 -15.56
C GLY A 511 11.17 -27.18 -15.04
N PHE A 512 10.17 -26.46 -14.57
CA PHE A 512 10.22 -25.20 -13.83
C PHE A 512 9.12 -25.24 -12.76
N ASP A 513 9.24 -24.40 -11.72
CA ASP A 513 8.29 -24.28 -10.62
C ASP A 513 7.96 -25.64 -9.96
N PRO A 514 8.95 -26.37 -9.40
CA PRO A 514 8.71 -27.69 -8.82
C PRO A 514 7.81 -27.59 -7.60
N THR A 515 6.79 -28.46 -7.53
CA THR A 515 5.92 -28.62 -6.35
C THR A 515 5.77 -30.09 -5.99
N TRP A 516 5.91 -30.41 -4.71
CA TRP A 516 5.82 -31.79 -4.23
C TRP A 516 4.38 -32.27 -4.11
N SER A 517 4.13 -33.54 -4.46
CA SER A 517 2.91 -34.22 -4.04
C SER A 517 2.88 -34.35 -2.51
N PRO A 518 1.71 -34.41 -1.86
CA PRO A 518 1.62 -34.47 -0.40
C PRO A 518 2.31 -35.69 0.24
N ASP A 519 2.44 -36.78 -0.53
CA ASP A 519 3.15 -38.00 -0.12
C ASP A 519 4.68 -37.96 -0.39
N GLY A 520 5.18 -36.89 -1.00
CA GLY A 520 6.60 -36.70 -1.34
C GLY A 520 7.11 -37.59 -2.47
N THR A 521 6.26 -38.36 -3.15
CA THR A 521 6.71 -39.33 -4.17
C THR A 521 6.84 -38.74 -5.58
N LYS A 522 6.16 -37.62 -5.84
CA LYS A 522 6.12 -36.97 -7.16
C LYS A 522 6.40 -35.47 -7.03
N ILE A 523 6.90 -34.89 -8.12
CA ILE A 523 7.05 -33.43 -8.27
C ILE A 523 6.29 -33.02 -9.53
N ALA A 524 5.37 -32.04 -9.43
CA ALA A 524 4.75 -31.43 -10.60
C ALA A 524 5.58 -30.22 -11.05
N VAL A 525 5.68 -30.02 -12.37
CA VAL A 525 6.49 -28.96 -13.01
C VAL A 525 5.81 -28.40 -14.25
N ALA A 526 6.12 -27.16 -14.60
CA ALA A 526 5.85 -26.60 -15.91
C ALA A 526 6.99 -26.88 -16.89
N SER A 527 6.73 -27.04 -18.18
CA SER A 527 7.78 -27.28 -19.19
C SER A 527 8.46 -26.03 -19.72
N ARG A 528 7.95 -24.84 -19.37
CA ARG A 528 8.57 -23.55 -19.69
C ARG A 528 8.56 -22.64 -18.49
N PHE A 529 9.62 -21.84 -18.40
CA PHE A 529 9.76 -20.78 -17.44
C PHE A 529 8.74 -19.66 -17.67
N GLN A 530 8.10 -19.19 -16.60
CA GLN A 530 7.25 -18.00 -16.62
C GLN A 530 7.09 -17.36 -15.22
N ASP A 531 7.89 -16.33 -14.92
CA ASP A 531 7.90 -15.67 -13.59
C ASP A 531 6.90 -14.50 -13.43
N VAL A 532 6.43 -13.95 -14.56
CA VAL A 532 5.42 -12.87 -14.59
C VAL A 532 4.32 -13.21 -15.58
N PRO A 533 3.07 -12.73 -15.39
CA PRO A 533 1.96 -13.16 -16.23
C PRO A 533 1.96 -12.47 -17.61
N SER A 534 3.03 -11.80 -18.05
CA SER A 534 3.03 -10.93 -19.23
C SER A 534 3.30 -11.64 -20.58
N VAL A 535 3.86 -12.85 -20.59
CA VAL A 535 4.31 -13.54 -21.81
C VAL A 535 3.40 -14.74 -22.15
N ARG A 536 3.31 -15.09 -23.45
CA ARG A 536 2.55 -16.25 -23.97
C ARG A 536 3.55 -17.25 -24.57
N SER A 537 3.88 -18.31 -23.85
CA SER A 537 4.80 -19.36 -24.31
C SER A 537 4.15 -20.75 -24.21
N GLN A 538 4.27 -21.61 -25.22
CA GLN A 538 3.65 -22.94 -25.14
C GLN A 538 4.32 -23.76 -24.03
N SER A 539 3.54 -24.05 -22.98
CA SER A 539 3.94 -24.80 -21.79
C SER A 539 2.91 -25.88 -21.48
N ALA A 540 3.36 -26.93 -20.81
CA ALA A 540 2.59 -28.06 -20.34
C ALA A 540 2.98 -28.40 -18.90
N ILE A 541 2.07 -29.02 -18.15
CA ILE A 541 2.34 -29.51 -16.80
C ILE A 541 2.68 -31.01 -16.85
N TYR A 542 3.72 -31.40 -16.13
CA TYR A 542 4.15 -32.79 -15.95
C TYR A 542 4.15 -33.15 -14.47
N ALA A 543 3.85 -34.40 -14.15
CA ALA A 543 4.20 -35.01 -12.88
C ALA A 543 5.41 -35.94 -13.08
N ILE A 544 6.43 -35.80 -12.24
CA ILE A 544 7.69 -36.54 -12.29
C ILE A 544 7.77 -37.43 -11.06
N ASP A 545 8.05 -38.71 -11.24
CA ASP A 545 8.34 -39.63 -10.13
C ASP A 545 9.77 -39.38 -9.60
N VAL A 546 9.90 -39.12 -8.30
CA VAL A 546 11.17 -38.70 -7.68
C VAL A 546 12.20 -39.83 -7.62
N SER A 547 11.75 -41.09 -7.66
CA SER A 547 12.60 -42.26 -7.50
C SER A 547 13.31 -42.65 -8.80
N ASN A 548 12.65 -42.48 -9.95
CA ASN A 548 13.15 -42.96 -11.23
C ASN A 548 13.17 -41.88 -12.34
N GLY A 549 12.57 -40.70 -12.11
CA GLY A 549 12.53 -39.59 -13.06
C GLY A 549 11.50 -39.76 -14.19
N ASP A 550 10.59 -40.74 -14.09
CA ASP A 550 9.53 -40.98 -15.06
C ASP A 550 8.58 -39.78 -15.10
N LYS A 551 8.25 -39.32 -16.32
CA LYS A 551 7.49 -38.09 -16.55
C LYS A 551 6.14 -38.42 -17.18
N ARG A 552 5.05 -37.97 -16.54
CA ARG A 552 3.69 -38.03 -17.09
C ARG A 552 3.20 -36.62 -17.40
N LYS A 553 2.88 -36.35 -18.66
CA LYS A 553 2.20 -35.11 -19.06
C LYS A 553 0.75 -35.13 -18.56
N LEU A 554 0.30 -34.05 -17.93
CA LEU A 554 -1.05 -33.92 -17.37
C LEU A 554 -1.95 -33.00 -18.19
N VAL A 555 -1.44 -31.83 -18.57
CA VAL A 555 -2.19 -30.85 -19.37
C VAL A 555 -1.25 -30.12 -20.34
N GLU A 556 -1.80 -29.75 -21.49
CA GLU A 556 -1.14 -28.99 -22.55
C GLU A 556 -2.08 -27.84 -22.90
N ASN A 557 -1.72 -26.58 -22.55
CA ASN A 557 -2.55 -25.39 -22.84
C ASN A 557 -1.86 -24.06 -22.44
N TYR A 558 -0.56 -23.87 -22.68
CA TYR A 558 0.16 -22.69 -22.12
C TYR A 558 0.02 -22.64 -20.59
N SER A 559 0.26 -23.77 -19.93
CA SER A 559 0.00 -23.98 -18.50
C SER A 559 1.27 -23.85 -17.65
N TYR A 560 1.17 -23.21 -16.49
CA TYR A 560 2.32 -22.84 -15.65
C TYR A 560 2.05 -22.96 -14.15
N GLN A 561 3.12 -22.95 -13.34
CA GLN A 561 3.13 -22.87 -11.88
C GLN A 561 2.12 -23.83 -11.22
N PRO A 562 2.35 -25.16 -11.34
CA PRO A 562 1.46 -26.14 -10.75
C PRO A 562 1.52 -26.11 -9.21
N SER A 563 0.43 -26.52 -8.56
CA SER A 563 0.35 -26.71 -7.10
C SER A 563 -0.55 -27.91 -6.77
N TRP A 564 -0.09 -28.82 -5.91
CA TRP A 564 -0.86 -29.99 -5.47
C TRP A 564 -1.89 -29.64 -4.40
N SER A 565 -3.08 -30.24 -4.47
CA SER A 565 -4.04 -30.22 -3.36
C SER A 565 -3.52 -31.05 -2.19
N ALA A 566 -3.92 -30.71 -0.96
CA ALA A 566 -3.45 -31.37 0.25
C ALA A 566 -3.74 -32.88 0.30
N ASP A 567 -4.80 -33.34 -0.37
CA ASP A 567 -5.16 -34.76 -0.49
C ASP A 567 -4.52 -35.47 -1.70
N GLY A 568 -3.76 -34.74 -2.52
CA GLY A 568 -3.10 -35.24 -3.72
C GLY A 568 -4.04 -35.56 -4.89
N SER A 569 -5.34 -35.26 -4.78
CA SER A 569 -6.33 -35.60 -5.79
C SER A 569 -6.33 -34.66 -7.00
N ARG A 570 -5.82 -33.43 -6.83
CA ARG A 570 -5.84 -32.38 -7.86
C ARG A 570 -4.55 -31.60 -7.93
N ILE A 571 -4.34 -30.98 -9.09
CA ILE A 571 -3.29 -30.00 -9.35
C ILE A 571 -3.96 -28.72 -9.84
N ALA A 572 -3.69 -27.60 -9.16
CA ALA A 572 -4.02 -26.27 -9.66
C ALA A 572 -2.89 -25.77 -10.56
N TYR A 573 -3.22 -24.96 -11.55
CA TYR A 573 -2.27 -24.29 -12.43
C TYR A 573 -2.96 -23.06 -13.05
N TRP A 574 -2.19 -22.16 -13.64
CA TRP A 574 -2.78 -21.11 -14.49
C TRP A 574 -2.38 -21.29 -15.94
N TYR A 575 -3.21 -20.78 -16.84
CA TYR A 575 -2.95 -20.84 -18.27
C TYR A 575 -3.46 -19.61 -19.01
N THR A 576 -3.06 -19.47 -20.27
CA THR A 576 -3.54 -18.38 -21.13
C THR A 576 -4.22 -18.89 -22.39
N GLU A 577 -5.38 -18.31 -22.71
CA GLU A 577 -6.06 -18.54 -23.99
C GLU A 577 -5.47 -17.66 -25.10
N ASN A 578 -5.78 -17.98 -26.37
CA ASN A 578 -5.35 -17.20 -27.55
C ASN A 578 -5.69 -15.69 -27.48
N ARG A 579 -6.64 -15.28 -26.63
CA ARG A 579 -7.04 -13.87 -26.42
C ARG A 579 -6.37 -13.16 -25.24
N GLY A 580 -5.47 -13.82 -24.49
CA GLY A 580 -4.65 -13.18 -23.46
C GLY A 580 -5.26 -13.05 -22.07
N LYS A 581 -6.39 -13.71 -21.80
CA LYS A 581 -6.85 -13.88 -20.42
C LYS A 581 -5.91 -14.82 -19.68
N ARG A 582 -5.72 -14.60 -18.37
CA ARG A 582 -4.96 -15.49 -17.49
C ARG A 582 -5.96 -16.12 -16.52
N ILE A 583 -6.07 -17.44 -16.63
CA ILE A 583 -7.12 -18.23 -16.00
C ILE A 583 -6.46 -19.19 -15.02
N VAL A 584 -7.00 -19.25 -13.80
CA VAL A 584 -6.62 -20.28 -12.81
C VAL A 584 -7.59 -21.44 -12.94
N SER A 585 -7.06 -22.66 -13.01
CA SER A 585 -7.83 -23.89 -13.17
C SER A 585 -7.25 -25.03 -12.35
N THR A 586 -8.04 -26.09 -12.19
CA THR A 586 -7.61 -27.32 -11.53
C THR A 586 -7.87 -28.52 -12.42
N ILE A 587 -7.02 -29.55 -12.33
CA ILE A 587 -7.16 -30.83 -13.03
C ILE A 587 -7.00 -31.99 -12.03
N PRO A 588 -7.68 -33.14 -12.19
CA PRO A 588 -7.36 -34.34 -11.44
C PRO A 588 -5.87 -34.71 -11.59
N SER A 589 -5.22 -35.13 -10.51
CA SER A 589 -3.79 -35.45 -10.52
C SER A 589 -3.42 -36.62 -11.45
N GLU A 590 -4.39 -37.50 -11.71
CA GLU A 590 -4.29 -38.61 -12.67
C GLU A 590 -4.57 -38.22 -14.12
N GLY A 591 -4.85 -36.94 -14.38
CA GLY A 591 -5.28 -36.40 -15.68
C GLY A 591 -6.80 -36.47 -15.86
N GLY A 592 -7.31 -35.75 -16.85
CA GLY A 592 -8.75 -35.66 -17.13
C GLY A 592 -9.16 -34.29 -17.63
N GLU A 593 -10.43 -33.92 -17.41
CA GLU A 593 -10.92 -32.58 -17.76
C GLU A 593 -10.54 -31.55 -16.69
N SER A 594 -10.06 -30.40 -17.16
CA SER A 594 -9.76 -29.25 -16.32
C SER A 594 -11.03 -28.47 -15.98
N VAL A 595 -11.03 -27.83 -14.82
CA VAL A 595 -12.11 -26.98 -14.33
C VAL A 595 -11.56 -25.60 -14.00
N ASP A 596 -12.10 -24.59 -14.67
CA ASP A 596 -11.72 -23.19 -14.44
C ASP A 596 -12.30 -22.66 -13.14
N ILE A 597 -11.44 -22.00 -12.36
CA ILE A 597 -11.76 -21.44 -11.05
C ILE A 597 -11.92 -19.93 -11.14
N ALA A 598 -10.96 -19.23 -11.75
CA ALA A 598 -10.97 -17.78 -11.89
C ALA A 598 -10.66 -17.39 -13.35
N PHE A 599 -11.69 -16.94 -14.07
CA PHE A 599 -11.68 -16.76 -15.53
C PHE A 599 -12.27 -15.41 -16.01
N GLU A 600 -12.56 -14.51 -15.08
CA GLU A 600 -13.06 -13.16 -15.37
C GLU A 600 -12.03 -12.31 -16.15
N SER A 601 -12.37 -11.07 -16.53
CA SER A 601 -11.49 -10.18 -17.33
C SER A 601 -10.17 -9.77 -16.64
N ASN A 602 -9.95 -10.22 -15.42
CA ASN A 602 -8.76 -10.00 -14.62
C ASN A 602 -7.59 -10.92 -15.00
N THR A 603 -6.39 -10.53 -14.60
CA THR A 603 -5.19 -11.37 -14.71
C THR A 603 -5.09 -12.28 -13.49
N ASN A 604 -5.48 -13.55 -13.61
CA ASN A 604 -5.44 -14.52 -12.50
C ASN A 604 -4.31 -15.54 -12.71
N TRP A 605 -3.39 -15.67 -11.75
CA TRP A 605 -2.19 -16.51 -11.92
C TRP A 605 -1.59 -16.96 -10.57
N ASN A 606 -0.52 -17.76 -10.65
CA ASN A 606 0.24 -18.27 -9.50
C ASN A 606 -0.61 -18.94 -8.40
N PRO A 607 -1.38 -19.99 -8.73
CA PRO A 607 -2.27 -20.61 -7.77
C PRO A 607 -1.54 -21.54 -6.80
N VAL A 608 -1.91 -21.51 -5.52
CA VAL A 608 -1.34 -22.35 -4.47
C VAL A 608 -2.44 -22.84 -3.54
N TRP A 609 -2.50 -24.16 -3.31
CA TRP A 609 -3.45 -24.74 -2.37
C TRP A 609 -3.09 -24.42 -0.92
N SER A 610 -4.11 -24.19 -0.10
CA SER A 610 -3.91 -24.16 1.35
C SER A 610 -3.49 -25.55 1.85
N PRO A 611 -2.69 -25.65 2.93
CA PRO A 611 -2.32 -26.92 3.54
C PRO A 611 -3.52 -27.77 3.98
N SER A 612 -4.64 -27.12 4.31
CA SER A 612 -5.91 -27.78 4.63
C SER A 612 -6.64 -28.36 3.42
N GLY A 613 -6.29 -27.95 2.20
CA GLY A 613 -6.99 -28.28 0.96
C GLY A 613 -8.34 -27.57 0.76
N ASN A 614 -8.78 -26.75 1.72
CA ASN A 614 -10.09 -26.09 1.67
C ASN A 614 -10.14 -24.90 0.70
N PHE A 615 -9.02 -24.20 0.53
CA PHE A 615 -8.94 -22.98 -0.27
C PHE A 615 -7.86 -23.08 -1.33
N LEU A 616 -8.15 -22.53 -2.49
CA LEU A 616 -7.16 -22.22 -3.51
C LEU A 616 -6.85 -20.73 -3.47
N TYR A 617 -5.59 -20.39 -3.20
CA TYR A 617 -5.07 -19.03 -3.26
C TYR A 617 -4.51 -18.75 -4.64
N TYR A 618 -4.58 -17.50 -5.10
CA TYR A 618 -4.03 -17.07 -6.38
C TYR A 618 -3.81 -15.56 -6.40
N ALA A 619 -2.94 -15.07 -7.28
CA ALA A 619 -2.72 -13.65 -7.50
C ALA A 619 -3.72 -13.09 -8.54
N SER A 620 -4.29 -11.92 -8.28
CA SER A 620 -5.23 -11.27 -9.20
C SER A 620 -5.23 -9.74 -9.09
N ASP A 621 -5.36 -9.07 -10.25
CA ASP A 621 -5.55 -7.62 -10.38
C ASP A 621 -7.00 -7.16 -10.13
N ARG A 622 -7.89 -8.05 -9.68
CA ARG A 622 -9.31 -7.75 -9.42
C ARG A 622 -9.53 -6.60 -8.45
N GLY A 623 -8.64 -6.41 -7.47
CA GLY A 623 -8.70 -5.34 -6.48
C GLY A 623 -8.02 -4.04 -6.92
N GLY A 624 -7.62 -3.95 -8.19
CA GLY A 624 -6.67 -2.95 -8.67
C GLY A 624 -5.23 -3.41 -8.44
N ASN A 625 -4.84 -3.56 -7.17
CA ASN A 625 -3.62 -4.25 -6.72
C ASN A 625 -3.42 -5.63 -7.39
N MET A 626 -2.21 -6.05 -7.76
CA MET A 626 -1.91 -7.48 -7.93
C MET A 626 -1.79 -8.13 -6.55
N GLY A 627 -2.94 -8.34 -5.92
CA GLY A 627 -3.09 -8.90 -4.57
C GLY A 627 -3.39 -10.39 -4.59
N PHE A 628 -3.38 -11.01 -3.41
CA PHE A 628 -3.84 -12.39 -3.27
C PHE A 628 -5.34 -12.46 -3.04
N TRP A 629 -5.93 -13.47 -3.64
CA TRP A 629 -7.32 -13.84 -3.51
C TRP A 629 -7.41 -15.32 -3.19
N ARG A 630 -8.49 -15.72 -2.52
CA ARG A 630 -8.76 -17.13 -2.24
C ARG A 630 -10.20 -17.49 -2.57
N VAL A 631 -10.43 -18.77 -2.83
CA VAL A 631 -11.77 -19.32 -3.05
C VAL A 631 -11.81 -20.74 -2.52
N ALA A 632 -12.91 -21.11 -1.87
CA ALA A 632 -13.11 -22.49 -1.46
C ALA A 632 -13.33 -23.36 -2.70
N VAL A 633 -12.73 -24.54 -2.74
CA VAL A 633 -12.87 -25.45 -3.89
C VAL A 633 -13.34 -26.82 -3.40
N GLU A 634 -14.39 -27.34 -4.03
CA GLU A 634 -14.81 -28.72 -3.77
C GLU A 634 -13.86 -29.68 -4.48
N LEU A 635 -12.98 -30.38 -3.74
CA LEU A 635 -11.92 -31.22 -4.31
C LEU A 635 -12.43 -32.33 -5.25
N SER A 636 -13.60 -32.91 -4.98
CA SER A 636 -14.18 -33.98 -5.81
C SER A 636 -14.51 -33.49 -7.22
N THR A 637 -15.01 -32.26 -7.37
CA THR A 637 -15.46 -31.69 -8.64
C THR A 637 -14.48 -30.68 -9.22
N GLY A 638 -13.63 -30.08 -8.39
CA GLY A 638 -12.75 -28.97 -8.74
C GLY A 638 -13.47 -27.66 -8.95
N LYS A 639 -14.73 -27.53 -8.51
CA LYS A 639 -15.52 -26.32 -8.73
C LYS A 639 -15.38 -25.35 -7.56
N PRO A 640 -15.48 -24.03 -7.81
CA PRO A 640 -15.61 -23.04 -6.75
C PRO A 640 -16.82 -23.35 -5.87
N ALA A 641 -16.63 -23.32 -4.55
CA ALA A 641 -17.65 -23.57 -3.54
C ALA A 641 -18.00 -22.31 -2.72
N SER A 642 -17.29 -21.20 -2.95
CA SER A 642 -17.54 -19.89 -2.33
C SER A 642 -17.36 -18.77 -3.34
N GLU A 643 -17.68 -17.54 -2.92
CA GLU A 643 -17.18 -16.35 -3.60
C GLU A 643 -15.66 -16.22 -3.42
N HIS A 644 -15.06 -15.39 -4.27
CA HIS A 644 -13.63 -15.10 -4.20
C HIS A 644 -13.36 -13.96 -3.22
N GLU A 645 -12.49 -14.21 -2.25
CA GLU A 645 -12.21 -13.29 -1.15
C GLU A 645 -10.81 -12.69 -1.28
N SER A 646 -10.66 -11.41 -0.93
CA SER A 646 -9.35 -10.74 -0.92
C SER A 646 -8.56 -11.14 0.32
N VAL A 647 -7.25 -11.31 0.16
CA VAL A 647 -6.28 -11.52 1.25
C VAL A 647 -5.51 -10.22 1.46
N PRO A 648 -5.56 -9.61 2.65
CA PRO A 648 -4.98 -8.31 2.91
C PRO A 648 -3.45 -8.38 2.91
N THR A 649 -2.86 -7.91 1.82
CA THR A 649 -1.42 -7.81 1.64
C THR A 649 -1.05 -6.35 1.34
N PRO A 650 0.02 -5.81 1.95
CA PRO A 650 0.34 -4.38 1.90
C PRO A 650 0.89 -3.86 0.56
N ALA A 651 0.89 -4.69 -0.49
CA ALA A 651 1.67 -4.45 -1.69
C ALA A 651 0.86 -4.09 -2.94
N LYS A 652 1.59 -3.44 -3.84
CA LYS A 652 1.27 -3.19 -5.24
C LYS A 652 1.35 -4.45 -6.11
N PHE A 653 2.40 -5.27 -5.93
CA PHE A 653 2.58 -6.48 -6.71
C PHE A 653 3.06 -7.67 -5.87
N ASN A 654 2.15 -8.59 -5.56
CA ASN A 654 2.44 -9.84 -4.84
C ASN A 654 2.52 -11.04 -5.79
N ARG A 655 3.43 -11.95 -5.48
CA ARG A 655 3.59 -13.24 -6.17
C ARG A 655 4.27 -14.28 -5.27
N HIS A 656 4.32 -15.50 -5.76
CA HIS A 656 4.94 -16.69 -5.17
C HIS A 656 4.50 -16.94 -3.71
N PRO A 657 3.18 -17.05 -3.44
CA PRO A 657 2.73 -17.38 -2.09
C PRO A 657 3.12 -18.83 -1.75
N GLY A 658 3.47 -19.08 -0.50
CA GLY A 658 3.75 -20.41 0.04
C GLY A 658 3.30 -20.51 1.50
N PHE A 659 2.98 -21.71 1.98
CA PHE A 659 2.40 -21.90 3.30
C PHE A 659 3.22 -22.86 4.16
N SER A 660 3.28 -22.54 5.46
CA SER A 660 3.62 -23.50 6.51
C SER A 660 2.54 -24.57 6.63
N SER A 661 2.87 -25.77 7.12
CA SER A 661 1.95 -26.92 7.12
C SER A 661 0.69 -26.72 7.98
N ASP A 662 0.76 -25.84 9.00
CA ASP A 662 -0.37 -25.50 9.86
C ASP A 662 -1.33 -24.46 9.24
N GLY A 663 -0.94 -23.85 8.11
CA GLY A 663 -1.69 -22.81 7.41
C GLY A 663 -1.75 -21.47 8.15
N GLN A 664 -0.92 -21.24 9.17
CA GLN A 664 -0.89 -20.01 9.96
C GLN A 664 0.10 -18.98 9.42
N ARG A 665 1.11 -19.41 8.64
CA ARG A 665 2.07 -18.52 7.98
C ARG A 665 2.02 -18.64 6.47
N MET A 666 1.92 -17.49 5.80
CA MET A 666 2.07 -17.35 4.35
C MET A 666 3.32 -16.54 4.04
N ILE A 667 4.27 -17.14 3.32
CA ILE A 667 5.43 -16.44 2.76
C ILE A 667 5.12 -16.00 1.33
N TYR A 668 5.65 -14.88 0.87
CA TYR A 668 5.42 -14.37 -0.48
C TYR A 668 6.47 -13.35 -0.89
N VAL A 669 6.48 -13.00 -2.17
CA VAL A 669 7.32 -11.91 -2.72
C VAL A 669 6.46 -10.69 -2.95
N GLN A 670 6.96 -9.54 -2.50
CA GLN A 670 6.47 -8.22 -2.89
C GLN A 670 7.51 -7.57 -3.80
N THR A 671 7.08 -7.20 -5.00
CA THR A 671 7.92 -6.46 -5.94
C THR A 671 7.47 -4.99 -6.00
N SER A 672 8.42 -4.08 -5.83
CA SER A 672 8.24 -2.65 -6.13
C SER A 672 9.01 -2.31 -7.39
N VAL A 673 8.34 -1.66 -8.34
CA VAL A 673 8.99 -1.14 -9.55
C VAL A 673 8.84 0.37 -9.53
N ARG A 674 9.98 1.07 -9.56
CA ARG A 674 10.03 2.51 -9.77
C ARG A 674 10.78 2.82 -11.05
N SER A 675 10.38 3.90 -11.70
CA SER A 675 11.02 4.37 -12.92
C SER A 675 10.97 5.88 -12.93
N ASN A 676 12.14 6.51 -12.88
CA ASN A 676 12.28 7.96 -12.71
C ASN A 676 13.07 8.56 -13.89
N LEU A 677 12.78 9.81 -14.22
CA LEU A 677 13.32 10.52 -15.39
C LEU A 677 14.63 11.24 -15.03
N LEU A 678 15.65 11.05 -15.87
CA LEU A 678 16.91 11.79 -15.83
C LEU A 678 17.10 12.57 -17.13
N THR A 679 17.86 13.65 -17.04
CA THR A 679 18.25 14.47 -18.19
C THR A 679 19.74 14.78 -18.13
N ALA A 680 20.38 14.86 -19.29
CA ALA A 680 21.77 15.30 -19.42
C ALA A 680 21.92 16.18 -20.66
N ARG A 681 22.84 17.14 -20.60
CA ARG A 681 23.18 17.96 -21.77
C ARG A 681 24.09 17.18 -22.71
N LEU A 682 23.92 17.40 -24.01
CA LEU A 682 24.80 16.88 -25.04
C LEU A 682 25.70 18.00 -25.60
N ASN A 683 26.95 17.65 -25.85
CA ASN A 683 27.88 18.46 -26.60
C ASN A 683 27.58 18.36 -28.11
N LYS A 684 28.16 19.27 -28.91
CA LYS A 684 27.97 19.28 -30.37
C LYS A 684 28.45 18.00 -31.07
N ASN A 685 29.35 17.24 -30.43
CA ASN A 685 29.85 15.97 -30.94
C ASN A 685 28.97 14.77 -30.54
N GLY A 686 27.89 14.98 -29.76
CA GLY A 686 26.98 13.94 -29.28
C GLY A 686 27.33 13.34 -27.93
N ASP A 687 28.47 13.71 -27.32
CA ASP A 687 28.87 13.21 -26.00
C ASP A 687 28.11 13.92 -24.87
N LEU A 688 28.00 13.26 -23.71
CA LEU A 688 27.48 13.88 -22.49
C LEU A 688 28.36 15.07 -22.08
N ALA A 689 27.75 16.25 -21.95
CA ALA A 689 28.40 17.46 -21.47
C ALA A 689 28.55 17.48 -19.94
N SER A 690 27.73 16.70 -19.24
CA SER A 690 27.75 16.53 -17.78
C SER A 690 27.16 15.18 -17.41
N GLU A 691 27.37 14.75 -16.17
CA GLU A 691 26.64 13.61 -15.61
C GLU A 691 25.11 13.83 -15.67
N PRO A 692 24.33 12.77 -15.88
CA PRO A 692 22.88 12.84 -15.84
C PRO A 692 22.34 13.29 -14.49
N LYS A 693 21.30 14.13 -14.53
CA LYS A 693 20.62 14.65 -13.35
C LYS A 693 19.20 14.11 -13.27
N TRP A 694 18.81 13.69 -12.07
CA TRP A 694 17.43 13.35 -11.75
C TRP A 694 16.52 14.56 -11.97
N LEU A 695 15.53 14.40 -12.84
CA LEU A 695 14.45 15.35 -12.98
C LEU A 695 13.29 14.97 -12.06
N THR A 696 12.98 13.68 -11.94
CA THR A 696 11.96 13.18 -11.00
C THR A 696 12.58 12.24 -9.97
N ARG A 697 12.00 12.20 -8.77
CA ARG A 697 12.28 11.23 -7.72
C ARG A 697 10.98 10.89 -7.00
N GLY A 698 10.72 9.62 -6.75
CA GLY A 698 9.53 9.17 -6.02
C GLY A 698 9.18 7.71 -6.29
N ASP A 699 8.18 7.22 -5.57
CA ASP A 699 7.65 5.85 -5.66
C ASP A 699 6.59 5.73 -6.76
N PHE A 700 7.04 5.90 -8.00
CA PHE A 700 6.19 5.78 -9.19
C PHE A 700 6.98 5.23 -10.39
N GLU A 701 6.25 4.72 -11.38
CA GLU A 701 6.82 4.18 -12.61
C GLU A 701 6.46 5.07 -13.81
N ILE A 702 7.38 5.96 -14.19
CA ILE A 702 7.31 6.76 -15.42
C ILE A 702 7.79 5.93 -16.61
N ALA A 703 7.01 5.92 -17.69
CA ALA A 703 7.34 5.24 -18.93
C ALA A 703 7.11 6.13 -20.16
N GLY A 704 7.96 5.97 -21.17
CA GLY A 704 7.85 6.63 -22.47
C GLY A 704 7.70 8.15 -22.40
N PRO A 705 8.56 8.88 -21.66
CA PRO A 705 8.51 10.33 -21.64
C PRO A 705 8.77 10.90 -23.04
N GLN A 706 8.10 12.00 -23.36
CA GLN A 706 8.35 12.79 -24.56
C GLN A 706 8.49 14.24 -24.13
N ILE A 707 9.59 14.88 -24.54
CA ILE A 707 9.82 16.29 -24.26
C ILE A 707 8.81 17.16 -25.02
N VAL A 708 8.25 18.15 -24.32
CA VAL A 708 7.44 19.20 -24.95
C VAL A 708 8.38 20.02 -25.83
N PRO A 709 8.06 20.27 -27.12
CA PRO A 709 8.89 21.12 -27.97
C PRO A 709 9.16 22.47 -27.26
N GLY A 710 10.42 22.92 -27.29
CA GLY A 710 10.87 24.10 -26.53
C GLY A 710 11.27 23.86 -25.07
N GLY A 711 11.11 22.64 -24.56
CA GLY A 711 11.72 22.19 -23.30
C GLY A 711 11.03 22.64 -22.01
N SER A 712 9.74 23.00 -22.05
CA SER A 712 8.98 23.39 -20.84
C SER A 712 8.68 22.22 -19.90
N GLY A 713 8.70 20.99 -20.39
CA GLY A 713 8.32 19.81 -19.62
C GLY A 713 8.33 18.54 -20.46
N PHE A 714 7.73 17.49 -19.94
CA PHE A 714 7.53 16.20 -20.59
C PHE A 714 6.08 15.76 -20.45
N VAL A 715 5.58 15.04 -21.45
CA VAL A 715 4.40 14.18 -21.29
C VAL A 715 4.91 12.76 -21.14
N ALA A 716 4.42 12.02 -20.15
CA ALA A 716 4.82 10.65 -19.94
C ALA A 716 3.62 9.80 -19.50
N ARG A 717 3.75 8.49 -19.63
CA ARG A 717 2.84 7.54 -19.00
C ARG A 717 3.27 7.35 -17.55
N LEU A 718 2.31 7.45 -16.65
CA LEU A 718 2.43 7.03 -15.27
C LEU A 718 1.73 5.68 -15.13
N VAL A 719 2.52 4.63 -14.88
CA VAL A 719 2.00 3.28 -14.66
C VAL A 719 1.47 3.21 -13.23
N ARG A 720 0.16 3.02 -13.07
CA ARG A 720 -0.51 2.95 -11.76
C ARG A 720 -1.10 1.56 -11.48
N GLU A 721 -0.63 0.54 -12.20
CA GLU A 721 -1.00 -0.89 -12.09
C GLU A 721 -2.45 -1.20 -12.48
N THR A 722 -3.40 -0.48 -11.88
CA THR A 722 -4.85 -0.57 -12.07
C THR A 722 -5.35 0.25 -13.26
N GLN A 723 -4.55 1.27 -13.62
CA GLN A 723 -4.79 2.22 -14.69
C GLN A 723 -3.44 2.70 -15.24
N ASP A 724 -3.45 3.23 -16.46
CA ASP A 724 -2.32 3.99 -17.00
C ASP A 724 -2.80 5.39 -17.29
N ASP A 725 -2.12 6.38 -16.74
CA ASP A 725 -2.46 7.77 -16.96
C ASP A 725 -1.36 8.50 -17.70
N LEU A 726 -1.75 9.57 -18.40
CA LEU A 726 -0.81 10.54 -18.90
C LEU A 726 -0.58 11.62 -17.86
N VAL A 727 0.69 11.98 -17.67
CA VAL A 727 1.11 13.03 -16.76
C VAL A 727 1.99 14.03 -17.50
N PHE A 728 1.86 15.29 -17.09
CA PHE A 728 2.81 16.34 -17.43
C PHE A 728 3.87 16.44 -16.33
N ILE A 729 5.14 16.48 -16.71
CA ILE A 729 6.29 16.63 -15.82
C ILE A 729 6.94 17.98 -16.13
N ASP A 730 7.00 18.88 -15.16
CA ASP A 730 7.63 20.18 -15.33
C ASP A 730 9.17 20.05 -15.40
N ALA A 731 9.79 20.63 -16.43
CA ALA A 731 11.23 20.45 -16.68
C ALA A 731 12.14 21.17 -15.66
N ASN A 732 11.62 22.12 -14.88
CA ASN A 732 12.41 22.88 -13.91
C ASN A 732 12.29 22.29 -12.49
N THR A 733 11.09 21.84 -12.14
CA THR A 733 10.76 21.40 -10.78
C THR A 733 10.66 19.89 -10.65
N GLY A 734 10.48 19.16 -11.74
CA GLY A 734 10.23 17.72 -11.70
C GLY A 734 8.84 17.33 -11.21
N ASN A 735 7.97 18.30 -10.93
CA ASN A 735 6.63 18.04 -10.41
C ASN A 735 5.74 17.39 -11.47
N LEU A 736 4.98 16.39 -11.05
CA LEU A 736 3.99 15.71 -11.87
C LEU A 736 2.62 16.39 -11.72
N ARG A 737 1.90 16.49 -12.84
CA ARG A 737 0.50 16.89 -12.89
C ARG A 737 -0.25 15.92 -13.80
N ASP A 738 -1.32 15.33 -13.30
CA ASP A 738 -2.18 14.47 -14.10
C ASP A 738 -2.78 15.25 -15.29
N LEU A 739 -2.68 14.64 -16.47
CA LEU A 739 -3.42 15.04 -17.68
C LEU A 739 -4.68 14.19 -17.84
N THR A 740 -4.57 12.92 -17.47
CA THR A 740 -5.68 11.98 -17.32
C THR A 740 -5.62 11.39 -15.92
N ASN A 741 -6.79 11.04 -15.38
CA ASN A 741 -6.96 10.35 -14.10
C ASN A 741 -8.40 9.80 -14.08
N ASP A 742 -8.69 8.94 -15.05
CA ASP A 742 -9.97 8.27 -15.22
C ASP A 742 -9.77 6.75 -15.42
N PRO A 743 -10.83 5.92 -15.30
CA PRO A 743 -10.68 4.46 -15.37
C PRO A 743 -10.04 3.87 -16.64
N PRO A 744 -10.20 4.46 -17.84
CA PRO A 744 -9.53 3.98 -19.05
C PRO A 744 -7.99 3.93 -18.96
N PHE A 745 -7.38 3.05 -19.75
CA PHE A 745 -5.93 2.99 -19.89
C PHE A 745 -5.46 3.95 -20.98
N ASP A 746 -4.76 5.02 -20.59
CA ASP A 746 -4.24 6.04 -21.49
C ASP A 746 -2.73 5.89 -21.70
N ARG A 747 -2.33 5.64 -22.95
CA ARG A 747 -0.96 5.21 -23.32
C ARG A 747 -0.40 5.99 -24.50
N TYR A 748 0.93 5.96 -24.60
CA TYR A 748 1.67 6.44 -25.77
C TYR A 748 1.38 7.91 -26.13
N GLY A 749 1.28 8.78 -25.13
CA GLY A 749 1.09 10.22 -25.36
C GLY A 749 2.14 10.79 -26.32
N ARG A 750 1.66 11.54 -27.32
CA ARG A 750 2.45 12.22 -28.34
C ARG A 750 2.01 13.66 -28.56
N ILE A 751 2.91 14.58 -28.27
CA ILE A 751 2.73 16.02 -28.43
C ILE A 751 2.92 16.39 -29.91
N SER A 752 2.00 17.18 -30.45
CA SER A 752 2.10 17.74 -31.80
C SER A 752 3.25 18.77 -31.88
N PRO A 753 3.93 18.93 -33.03
CA PRO A 753 5.07 19.85 -33.16
C PRO A 753 4.75 21.32 -32.81
N ASP A 754 3.51 21.74 -33.08
CA ASP A 754 2.99 23.07 -32.76
C ASP A 754 2.59 23.26 -31.28
N ARG A 755 2.70 22.20 -30.47
CA ARG A 755 2.38 22.16 -29.02
C ARG A 755 0.92 22.45 -28.71
N SER A 756 0.00 22.19 -29.65
CA SER A 756 -1.43 22.42 -29.44
C SER A 756 -2.15 21.19 -28.90
N LYS A 757 -1.72 19.99 -29.28
CA LYS A 757 -2.42 18.73 -28.99
C LYS A 757 -1.51 17.64 -28.48
N ILE A 758 -2.10 16.71 -27.73
CA ILE A 758 -1.54 15.42 -27.35
C ILE A 758 -2.42 14.36 -28.01
N ALA A 759 -1.83 13.51 -28.86
CA ALA A 759 -2.45 12.30 -29.37
C ALA A 759 -2.05 11.10 -28.51
N PHE A 760 -2.98 10.24 -28.15
CA PHE A 760 -2.71 9.09 -27.29
C PHE A 760 -3.68 7.94 -27.59
N ALA A 761 -3.32 6.73 -27.17
CA ALA A 761 -4.19 5.57 -27.27
C ALA A 761 -4.99 5.40 -25.97
N SER A 762 -6.31 5.25 -26.07
CA SER A 762 -7.21 5.04 -24.93
C SER A 762 -8.23 3.95 -25.26
N ASP A 763 -8.52 3.08 -24.30
CA ASP A 763 -9.55 2.04 -24.41
C ASP A 763 -10.94 2.52 -23.95
N ARG A 764 -11.12 3.82 -23.73
CA ARG A 764 -12.36 4.43 -23.23
C ARG A 764 -13.60 4.18 -24.11
N SER A 765 -13.44 3.77 -25.36
CA SER A 765 -14.52 3.35 -26.27
C SER A 765 -14.69 1.82 -26.37
N GLY A 766 -14.08 1.05 -25.47
CA GLY A 766 -14.17 -0.41 -25.36
C GLY A 766 -13.02 -1.17 -26.03
N THR A 767 -12.26 -0.51 -26.91
CA THR A 767 -10.99 -1.00 -27.48
C THR A 767 -10.05 0.19 -27.64
N TYR A 768 -8.75 -0.03 -27.75
CA TYR A 768 -7.79 1.06 -27.96
C TYR A 768 -8.11 1.81 -29.25
N GLN A 769 -8.41 3.10 -29.12
CA GLN A 769 -8.53 4.06 -30.22
C GLN A 769 -7.61 5.25 -29.96
N ILE A 770 -7.38 6.08 -30.97
CA ILE A 770 -6.61 7.32 -30.83
C ILE A 770 -7.53 8.45 -30.38
N TRP A 771 -7.07 9.17 -29.36
CA TRP A 771 -7.74 10.32 -28.77
C TRP A 771 -6.80 11.53 -28.78
N LEU A 772 -7.41 12.71 -28.82
CA LEU A 772 -6.73 13.99 -28.76
C LEU A 772 -7.14 14.73 -27.48
N MET A 773 -6.21 15.48 -26.91
CA MET A 773 -6.48 16.47 -25.87
C MET A 773 -5.53 17.66 -26.01
N ASN A 774 -5.81 18.75 -25.31
CA ASN A 774 -4.91 19.89 -25.18
C ASN A 774 -3.80 19.59 -24.15
N LEU A 775 -2.69 20.35 -24.16
CA LEU A 775 -1.57 20.15 -23.22
C LEU A 775 -1.94 20.39 -21.74
N ASP A 776 -3.03 21.09 -21.46
CA ASP A 776 -3.54 21.26 -20.10
C ASP A 776 -4.41 20.08 -19.64
N GLY A 777 -4.69 19.10 -20.50
CA GLY A 777 -5.56 17.95 -20.26
C GLY A 777 -7.02 18.18 -20.63
N SER A 778 -7.38 19.38 -21.12
CA SER A 778 -8.75 19.70 -21.56
C SER A 778 -9.02 19.30 -23.01
N GLY A 779 -10.27 19.43 -23.46
CA GLY A 779 -10.61 19.31 -24.88
C GLY A 779 -10.43 17.90 -25.45
N LEU A 780 -10.79 16.90 -24.65
CA LEU A 780 -10.75 15.50 -25.04
C LEU A 780 -11.67 15.21 -26.23
N GLU A 781 -11.15 14.57 -27.27
CA GLU A 781 -11.83 14.26 -28.52
C GLU A 781 -11.38 12.91 -29.07
N GLN A 782 -12.31 12.06 -29.51
CA GLN A 782 -11.97 10.81 -30.19
C GLN A 782 -11.56 11.09 -31.62
N LEU A 783 -10.37 10.64 -32.02
CA LEU A 783 -9.87 10.80 -33.38
C LEU A 783 -10.25 9.61 -34.25
N THR A 784 -10.03 8.38 -33.77
CA THR A 784 -10.33 7.16 -34.53
C THR A 784 -11.48 6.38 -33.93
N ASP A 785 -12.32 5.81 -34.79
CA ASP A 785 -13.38 4.89 -34.42
C ASP A 785 -13.37 3.73 -35.43
N THR A 786 -12.48 2.77 -35.18
CA THR A 786 -12.18 1.66 -36.09
C THR A 786 -12.59 0.33 -35.47
N GLU A 787 -12.90 -0.67 -36.30
CA GLU A 787 -13.25 -2.02 -35.82
C GLU A 787 -12.06 -2.72 -35.13
N THR A 788 -10.84 -2.37 -35.52
CA THR A 788 -9.59 -2.88 -34.95
C THR A 788 -9.05 -1.94 -33.88
N ILE A 789 -8.01 -2.38 -33.17
CA ILE A 789 -7.25 -1.46 -32.32
C ILE A 789 -6.63 -0.34 -33.17
N ALA A 790 -6.47 0.85 -32.60
CA ALA A 790 -5.63 1.92 -33.11
C ALA A 790 -4.76 2.43 -31.96
N SER A 791 -3.44 2.32 -32.10
CA SER A 791 -2.50 2.56 -31.01
C SER A 791 -1.18 3.17 -31.48
N ILE A 792 -0.32 3.58 -30.52
CA ILE A 792 1.02 4.14 -30.79
C ILE A 792 0.96 5.28 -31.82
N PRO A 793 0.24 6.38 -31.52
CA PRO A 793 0.23 7.53 -32.42
C PRO A 793 1.65 8.09 -32.54
N ALA A 794 2.00 8.68 -33.69
CA ALA A 794 3.23 9.46 -33.87
C ALA A 794 3.02 10.57 -34.91
N TRP A 795 3.39 11.80 -34.54
CA TRP A 795 3.25 12.97 -35.41
C TRP A 795 4.40 13.05 -36.41
N SER A 796 4.07 13.41 -37.64
CA SER A 796 5.05 13.91 -38.61
C SER A 796 5.69 15.23 -38.13
N PRO A 797 6.92 15.57 -38.55
CA PRO A 797 7.64 16.74 -38.06
C PRO A 797 6.96 18.08 -38.35
N ASP A 798 6.18 18.16 -39.43
CA ASP A 798 5.41 19.33 -39.82
C ASP A 798 4.01 19.39 -39.16
N GLY A 799 3.62 18.34 -38.44
CA GLY A 799 2.34 18.21 -37.76
C GLY A 799 1.14 17.93 -38.67
N LYS A 800 1.35 17.73 -39.98
CA LYS A 800 0.25 17.57 -40.95
C LYS A 800 -0.29 16.15 -41.02
N LEU A 801 0.56 15.18 -40.69
CA LEU A 801 0.23 13.75 -40.69
C LEU A 801 0.39 13.16 -39.29
N LEU A 802 -0.44 12.18 -38.98
CA LEU A 802 -0.32 11.32 -37.81
C LEU A 802 -0.30 9.87 -38.26
N SER A 803 0.66 9.07 -37.77
CA SER A 803 0.65 7.62 -37.96
C SER A 803 0.08 6.90 -36.75
N TYR A 804 -0.57 5.75 -36.94
CA TYR A 804 -0.93 4.82 -35.85
C TYR A 804 -0.87 3.36 -36.31
N ASP A 805 -0.80 2.44 -35.34
CA ASP A 805 -0.66 0.99 -35.52
C ASP A 805 -1.98 0.25 -35.19
N SER A 806 -2.45 -0.60 -36.11
CA SER A 806 -3.64 -1.44 -35.93
C SER A 806 -3.37 -2.89 -35.46
N GLY A 807 -2.10 -3.24 -35.26
CA GLY A 807 -1.60 -4.59 -35.03
C GLY A 807 -1.28 -5.37 -36.32
N GLU A 808 -1.86 -4.93 -37.45
CA GLU A 808 -1.67 -5.52 -38.77
C GLU A 808 -1.10 -4.53 -39.78
N GLU A 809 -1.44 -3.25 -39.67
CA GLU A 809 -1.06 -2.22 -40.62
C GLU A 809 -0.66 -0.93 -39.89
N VAL A 810 0.25 -0.17 -40.49
CA VAL A 810 0.51 1.21 -40.10
C VAL A 810 -0.35 2.11 -40.97
N PHE A 811 -1.20 2.92 -40.35
CA PHE A 811 -2.00 3.95 -41.00
C PHE A 811 -1.28 5.28 -40.90
N VAL A 812 -1.41 6.11 -41.95
CA VAL A 812 -1.03 7.52 -41.94
C VAL A 812 -2.24 8.34 -42.33
N ILE A 813 -2.68 9.23 -41.44
CA ILE A 813 -3.89 10.04 -41.60
C ILE A 813 -3.57 11.53 -41.72
N ASP A 814 -4.45 12.25 -42.41
CA ASP A 814 -4.34 13.69 -42.64
C ASP A 814 -4.98 14.49 -41.50
N MET A 815 -4.13 15.22 -40.76
CA MET A 815 -4.55 16.06 -39.64
C MET A 815 -4.99 17.46 -40.08
N GLU A 816 -4.55 17.96 -41.24
CA GLU A 816 -5.07 19.21 -41.81
C GLU A 816 -6.52 19.01 -42.28
N HIS A 817 -6.82 17.88 -42.91
CA HIS A 817 -8.18 17.51 -43.29
C HIS A 817 -9.07 17.38 -42.05
N PHE A 818 -8.62 16.63 -41.04
CA PHE A 818 -9.37 16.44 -39.80
C PHE A 818 -9.67 17.77 -39.10
N ALA A 819 -8.68 18.66 -39.01
CA ALA A 819 -8.85 19.98 -38.38
C ALA A 819 -9.91 20.86 -39.07
N VAL A 820 -10.16 20.66 -40.37
CA VAL A 820 -11.16 21.42 -41.15
C VAL A 820 -12.53 20.75 -41.16
N THR A 821 -12.59 19.41 -41.27
CA THR A 821 -13.85 18.69 -41.53
C THR A 821 -14.36 17.88 -40.34
N GLY A 822 -13.52 17.63 -39.33
CA GLY A 822 -13.79 16.71 -38.22
C GLY A 822 -13.82 15.24 -38.64
N LYS A 823 -13.33 14.89 -39.84
CA LYS A 823 -13.31 13.52 -40.36
C LYS A 823 -11.89 13.06 -40.63
N VAL A 824 -11.60 11.81 -40.29
CA VAL A 824 -10.30 11.19 -40.58
C VAL A 824 -10.21 10.82 -42.05
N GLU A 825 -9.20 11.33 -42.75
CA GLU A 825 -8.81 10.90 -44.09
C GLU A 825 -7.52 10.09 -44.01
N VAL A 826 -7.54 8.83 -44.48
CA VAL A 826 -6.35 7.99 -44.57
C VAL A 826 -5.58 8.35 -45.84
N ARG A 827 -4.33 8.80 -45.69
CA ARG A 827 -3.42 9.13 -46.80
C ARG A 827 -2.66 7.92 -47.32
N SER A 828 -2.24 7.04 -46.42
CA SER A 828 -1.46 5.86 -46.77
C SER A 828 -1.66 4.75 -45.74
N THR A 829 -1.54 3.51 -46.19
CA THR A 829 -1.52 2.32 -45.35
C THR A 829 -0.33 1.45 -45.70
N PHE A 830 0.30 0.87 -44.69
CA PHE A 830 1.46 0.00 -44.85
C PHE A 830 1.18 -1.33 -44.15
N PRO A 831 0.75 -2.36 -44.90
CA PRO A 831 0.41 -3.67 -44.33
C PRO A 831 1.65 -4.51 -44.02
N LYS A 832 1.45 -5.59 -43.25
CA LYS A 832 2.48 -6.63 -43.11
C LYS A 832 2.93 -7.14 -44.48
N THR A 833 4.23 -7.34 -44.63
CA THR A 833 4.79 -8.04 -45.80
C THR A 833 4.33 -9.51 -45.81
N GLU A 834 4.43 -10.19 -46.96
CA GLU A 834 4.06 -11.62 -47.10
C GLU A 834 4.78 -12.54 -46.09
N ASN A 835 5.98 -12.17 -45.64
CA ASN A 835 6.76 -12.90 -44.63
C ASN A 835 6.39 -12.51 -43.17
N GLY A 836 5.30 -11.77 -42.98
CA GLY A 836 4.85 -11.26 -41.69
C GLY A 836 5.68 -10.09 -41.15
N GLY A 837 6.57 -9.51 -41.98
CA GLY A 837 7.38 -8.36 -41.62
C GLY A 837 6.55 -7.11 -41.43
N PHE A 838 6.63 -6.50 -40.25
CA PHE A 838 5.81 -5.37 -39.82
C PHE A 838 6.58 -4.46 -38.86
N LEU A 839 6.27 -3.16 -38.87
CA LEU A 839 6.88 -2.16 -37.99
C LEU A 839 5.81 -1.54 -37.08
N ARG A 840 6.03 -1.59 -35.77
CA ARG A 840 5.30 -0.76 -34.80
C ARG A 840 5.85 0.67 -34.87
N ALA A 841 5.20 1.51 -35.67
CA ALA A 841 5.59 2.90 -35.93
C ALA A 841 5.68 3.72 -34.64
N TRP A 842 6.85 4.28 -34.33
CA TRP A 842 7.10 4.92 -33.03
C TRP A 842 7.57 6.37 -33.11
N ASP A 843 8.48 6.70 -34.05
CA ASP A 843 9.09 8.02 -34.17
C ASP A 843 9.39 8.40 -35.63
N TRP A 844 9.03 9.61 -36.04
CA TRP A 844 9.24 10.11 -37.40
C TRP A 844 10.63 10.75 -37.56
N SER A 845 11.26 10.55 -38.71
CA SER A 845 12.52 11.25 -39.02
C SER A 845 12.26 12.76 -39.13
N PRO A 846 13.20 13.63 -38.71
CA PRO A 846 13.06 15.08 -38.80
C PRO A 846 12.71 15.62 -40.21
N ASP A 847 13.06 14.88 -41.26
CA ASP A 847 12.76 15.22 -42.66
C ASP A 847 11.45 14.61 -43.19
N GLY A 848 10.72 13.85 -42.36
CA GLY A 848 9.42 13.26 -42.66
C GLY A 848 9.45 12.06 -43.62
N LYS A 849 10.63 11.57 -44.03
CA LYS A 849 10.75 10.48 -45.02
C LYS A 849 10.64 9.09 -44.42
N TYR A 850 10.99 8.93 -43.16
CA TYR A 850 11.07 7.64 -42.49
C TYR A 850 10.29 7.63 -41.18
N ILE A 851 9.83 6.44 -40.79
CA ILE A 851 9.35 6.17 -39.43
C ILE A 851 10.21 5.05 -38.85
N ALA A 852 10.77 5.26 -37.67
CA ALA A 852 11.50 4.23 -36.93
C ALA A 852 10.56 3.55 -35.92
N GLY A 853 10.86 2.28 -35.60
CA GLY A 853 10.03 1.50 -34.69
C GLY A 853 10.58 0.11 -34.39
N SER A 854 9.77 -0.67 -33.66
CA SER A 854 10.06 -2.08 -33.40
C SER A 854 9.57 -2.92 -34.58
N TYR A 855 10.50 -3.61 -35.24
CA TYR A 855 10.26 -4.47 -36.38
C TYR A 855 10.10 -5.93 -35.94
N SER A 856 9.13 -6.63 -36.50
CA SER A 856 8.91 -8.06 -36.28
C SER A 856 8.66 -8.75 -37.62
N ALA A 857 9.27 -9.92 -37.83
CA ALA A 857 9.06 -10.78 -39.00
C ALA A 857 9.30 -12.24 -38.63
N LYS A 858 8.89 -13.18 -39.50
CA LYS A 858 9.26 -14.61 -39.35
C LYS A 858 10.77 -14.82 -39.32
N SER A 859 11.55 -13.97 -39.98
CA SER A 859 13.03 -13.99 -39.98
C SER A 859 13.66 -13.37 -38.72
N GLY A 860 12.84 -12.95 -37.75
CA GLY A 860 13.26 -12.38 -36.48
C GLY A 860 12.91 -10.89 -36.33
N SER A 861 13.10 -10.40 -35.11
CA SER A 861 12.69 -9.05 -34.70
C SER A 861 13.88 -8.10 -34.56
N GLY A 862 13.62 -6.79 -34.56
CA GLY A 862 14.67 -5.79 -34.58
C GLY A 862 14.17 -4.38 -34.31
N VAL A 863 15.08 -3.42 -34.33
CA VAL A 863 14.78 -2.03 -34.68
C VAL A 863 14.68 -1.97 -36.21
N GLY A 864 13.68 -1.25 -36.73
CA GLY A 864 13.53 -1.07 -38.17
C GLY A 864 13.06 0.33 -38.53
N ILE A 865 13.10 0.60 -39.83
CA ILE A 865 12.64 1.84 -40.45
C ILE A 865 11.66 1.52 -41.58
N LEU A 866 10.60 2.30 -41.67
CA LEU A 866 9.64 2.34 -42.78
C LEU A 866 9.95 3.58 -43.61
N GLU A 867 10.21 3.40 -44.90
CA GLU A 867 10.32 4.49 -45.87
C GLU A 867 8.93 4.82 -46.43
N ILE A 868 8.43 6.04 -46.16
CA ILE A 868 7.03 6.41 -46.44
C ILE A 868 6.74 6.43 -47.95
N ALA A 869 7.68 6.90 -48.77
CA ALA A 869 7.49 7.02 -50.21
C ALA A 869 7.37 5.66 -50.92
N THR A 870 8.02 4.61 -50.39
CA THR A 870 8.09 3.29 -51.03
C THR A 870 7.29 2.23 -50.29
N GLY A 871 6.92 2.47 -49.03
CA GLY A 871 6.32 1.48 -48.14
C GLY A 871 7.28 0.37 -47.71
N LYS A 872 8.59 0.52 -47.96
CA LYS A 872 9.57 -0.52 -47.68
C LYS A 872 10.02 -0.49 -46.22
N TYR A 873 9.99 -1.66 -45.57
CA TYR A 873 10.58 -1.86 -44.26
C TYR A 873 12.04 -2.32 -44.38
N ASN A 874 12.95 -1.71 -43.61
CA ASN A 874 14.32 -2.15 -43.45
C ASN A 874 14.61 -2.44 -41.97
N ARG A 875 15.09 -3.66 -41.68
CA ARG A 875 15.52 -4.07 -40.33
C ARG A 875 16.98 -3.69 -40.12
N LEU A 876 17.27 -2.98 -39.03
CA LEU A 876 18.61 -2.49 -38.69
C LEU A 876 19.33 -3.40 -37.70
N THR A 877 18.58 -4.04 -36.79
CA THR A 877 19.17 -4.88 -35.72
C THR A 877 18.47 -6.23 -35.62
N ASN A 878 19.09 -7.17 -34.89
CA ASN A 878 18.50 -8.47 -34.58
C ASN A 878 17.82 -8.55 -33.20
N TYR A 879 17.63 -7.41 -32.53
CA TYR A 879 16.96 -7.28 -31.24
C TYR A 879 16.03 -6.07 -31.24
N THR A 880 14.89 -6.16 -30.56
CA THR A 880 13.90 -5.08 -30.51
C THR A 880 14.29 -4.00 -29.51
N SER A 881 14.01 -2.75 -29.86
CA SER A 881 14.01 -1.60 -28.95
C SER A 881 13.01 -0.56 -29.46
N LEU A 882 12.66 0.41 -28.64
CA LEU A 882 11.99 1.64 -29.09
C LEU A 882 13.08 2.64 -29.50
N PRO A 883 13.26 2.94 -30.80
CA PRO A 883 14.26 3.89 -31.26
C PRO A 883 13.75 5.33 -31.17
N SER A 884 14.64 6.31 -31.16
CA SER A 884 14.29 7.71 -31.42
C SER A 884 15.29 8.34 -32.39
N TRP A 885 14.82 9.22 -33.25
CA TRP A 885 15.66 9.90 -34.23
C TRP A 885 16.53 10.96 -33.56
N LEU A 886 17.79 11.05 -34.01
CA LEU A 886 18.61 12.22 -33.76
C LEU A 886 18.22 13.35 -34.73
N PRO A 887 18.45 14.63 -34.36
CA PRO A 887 18.04 15.77 -35.18
C PRO A 887 18.67 15.84 -36.58
N ASP A 888 19.73 15.09 -36.84
CA ASP A 888 20.37 15.02 -38.15
C ASP A 888 19.60 14.19 -39.19
N GLY A 889 18.57 13.44 -38.76
CA GLY A 889 17.75 12.60 -39.63
C GLY A 889 18.47 11.42 -40.26
N ARG A 890 19.69 11.10 -39.80
CA ARG A 890 20.50 9.97 -40.27
C ARG A 890 20.72 8.94 -39.17
N HIS A 891 20.82 9.37 -37.92
CA HIS A 891 21.12 8.50 -36.81
C HIS A 891 19.89 8.26 -35.94
N ILE A 892 19.82 7.06 -35.36
CA ILE A 892 18.79 6.70 -34.38
C ILE A 892 19.47 6.23 -33.08
N ILE A 893 18.93 6.65 -31.94
CA ILE A 893 19.33 6.17 -30.61
C ILE A 893 18.32 5.15 -30.11
N PHE A 894 18.80 4.10 -29.43
CA PHE A 894 17.97 3.02 -28.91
C PHE A 894 18.73 2.26 -27.82
N LEU A 895 18.11 1.26 -27.20
CA LEU A 895 18.69 0.50 -26.10
C LEU A 895 19.02 -0.94 -26.55
N ARG A 896 20.10 -1.48 -26.01
CA ARG A 896 20.43 -2.91 -26.05
C ARG A 896 20.79 -3.33 -24.65
N GLU A 897 20.03 -4.24 -24.04
CA GLU A 897 20.29 -4.72 -22.67
C GLU A 897 20.44 -3.53 -21.68
N GLY A 898 19.54 -2.54 -21.78
CA GLY A 898 19.58 -1.31 -20.97
C GLY A 898 20.67 -0.30 -21.36
N ARG A 899 21.54 -0.60 -22.32
CA ARG A 899 22.65 0.29 -22.74
C ARG A 899 22.32 1.11 -23.99
N PRO A 900 22.60 2.42 -24.01
CA PRO A 900 22.38 3.30 -25.16
C PRO A 900 23.29 3.00 -26.36
N LYS A 901 22.68 2.77 -27.53
CA LYS A 901 23.36 2.56 -28.81
C LYS A 901 22.88 3.60 -29.82
N ILE A 902 23.76 3.96 -30.75
CA ILE A 902 23.44 4.76 -31.94
C ILE A 902 23.67 3.91 -33.19
N ALA A 903 22.70 3.91 -34.10
CA ALA A 903 22.85 3.33 -35.43
C ALA A 903 22.81 4.41 -36.50
N ASP A 904 23.68 4.28 -37.50
CA ASP A 904 23.62 5.02 -38.76
C ASP A 904 22.76 4.23 -39.76
N ILE A 905 21.65 4.81 -40.21
CA ILE A 905 20.72 4.11 -41.11
C ILE A 905 21.30 3.86 -42.52
N VAL A 906 22.36 4.58 -42.89
CA VAL A 906 22.96 4.50 -44.23
C VAL A 906 24.05 3.42 -44.25
N SER A 907 24.95 3.43 -43.28
CA SER A 907 26.03 2.43 -43.21
C SER A 907 25.61 1.13 -42.51
N GLY A 908 24.59 1.18 -41.64
CA GLY A 908 24.21 0.09 -40.74
C GLY A 908 25.15 -0.08 -39.55
N GLU A 909 26.14 0.82 -39.37
CA GLU A 909 27.07 0.78 -38.24
C GLU A 909 26.36 1.10 -36.93
N ILE A 910 26.68 0.33 -35.88
CA ILE A 910 26.13 0.51 -34.53
C ILE A 910 27.29 0.72 -33.55
N LYS A 911 27.20 1.79 -32.75
CA LYS A 911 28.18 2.13 -31.73
C LYS A 911 27.52 2.48 -30.40
N ASP A 912 28.30 2.56 -29.33
CA ASP A 912 27.86 3.12 -28.06
C ASP A 912 27.54 4.61 -28.19
N ALA A 913 26.45 5.05 -27.55
CA ALA A 913 26.03 6.45 -27.60
C ALA A 913 26.91 7.35 -26.72
N PHE A 914 27.20 6.89 -25.50
CA PHE A 914 28.00 7.57 -24.48
C PHE A 914 28.43 6.55 -23.40
N PRO A 915 29.31 6.91 -22.44
CA PRO A 915 29.79 6.00 -21.39
C PRO A 915 28.66 5.34 -20.59
N GLU A 916 28.95 4.19 -19.99
CA GLU A 916 27.96 3.37 -19.29
C GLU A 916 27.33 4.15 -18.13
N ILE A 917 26.00 4.17 -18.10
CA ILE A 917 25.19 4.75 -17.02
C ILE A 917 24.75 3.59 -16.15
N GLU A 918 25.01 3.70 -14.85
CA GLU A 918 24.63 2.69 -13.86
C GLU A 918 23.09 2.58 -13.76
N GLY A 919 22.58 1.35 -13.69
CA GLY A 919 21.16 1.03 -13.64
C GLY A 919 20.52 0.67 -14.99
N HIS A 920 19.29 0.16 -14.94
CA HIS A 920 18.61 -0.36 -16.12
C HIS A 920 17.77 0.72 -16.82
N ILE A 921 18.30 1.29 -17.91
CA ILE A 921 17.55 2.27 -18.72
C ILE A 921 16.38 1.58 -19.44
N ARG A 922 15.19 2.17 -19.37
CA ARG A 922 13.98 1.65 -20.03
C ARG A 922 13.58 2.43 -21.29
N ASN A 923 13.69 3.75 -21.25
CA ASN A 923 13.38 4.64 -22.38
C ASN A 923 14.52 5.62 -22.57
N ILE A 924 14.81 5.99 -23.82
CA ILE A 924 15.82 6.99 -24.15
C ILE A 924 15.37 7.78 -25.38
N ALA A 925 15.61 9.08 -25.37
CA ALA A 925 15.44 9.95 -26.54
C ALA A 925 16.28 11.23 -26.39
N VAL A 926 16.38 11.98 -27.49
CA VAL A 926 17.08 13.26 -27.54
C VAL A 926 16.08 14.36 -27.86
N SER A 927 16.29 15.57 -27.33
CA SER A 927 15.46 16.72 -27.62
C SER A 927 15.55 17.11 -29.10
N PRO A 928 14.49 17.71 -29.69
CA PRO A 928 14.48 18.07 -31.11
C PRO A 928 15.64 18.99 -31.55
N ASP A 929 16.20 19.78 -30.63
CA ASP A 929 17.34 20.66 -30.87
C ASP A 929 18.71 19.96 -30.69
N GLY A 930 18.72 18.69 -30.30
CA GLY A 930 19.93 17.89 -30.09
C GLY A 930 20.71 18.23 -28.82
N SER A 931 20.19 19.12 -27.97
CA SER A 931 20.94 19.66 -26.84
C SER A 931 20.83 18.84 -25.56
N THR A 932 19.85 17.95 -25.47
CA THR A 932 19.50 17.25 -24.22
C THR A 932 19.13 15.80 -24.52
N VAL A 933 19.80 14.85 -23.86
CA VAL A 933 19.35 13.46 -23.79
C VAL A 933 18.52 13.28 -22.52
N TYR A 934 17.46 12.49 -22.61
CA TYR A 934 16.62 12.15 -21.48
C TYR A 934 16.25 10.67 -21.54
N PHE A 935 16.19 10.06 -20.35
CA PHE A 935 15.94 8.63 -20.22
C PHE A 935 15.36 8.30 -18.85
N THR A 936 14.70 7.15 -18.76
CA THR A 936 14.17 6.65 -17.49
C THR A 936 15.05 5.52 -16.96
N LEU A 937 15.45 5.61 -15.69
CA LEU A 937 16.07 4.50 -14.97
C LEU A 937 14.98 3.74 -14.23
N ARG A 938 14.91 2.43 -14.51
CA ARG A 938 14.00 1.50 -13.86
C ARG A 938 14.76 0.74 -12.78
N GLU A 939 14.20 0.76 -11.58
CA GLU A 939 14.67 0.00 -10.44
C GLU A 939 13.53 -0.93 -10.02
N ALA A 940 13.86 -2.21 -9.86
CA ALA A 940 12.93 -3.21 -9.37
C ALA A 940 13.55 -3.83 -8.12
N GLU A 941 12.86 -3.73 -7.00
CA GLU A 941 13.26 -4.36 -5.74
C GLU A 941 12.22 -5.46 -5.46
N SER A 942 12.67 -6.69 -5.22
CA SER A 942 11.82 -7.79 -4.77
C SER A 942 12.29 -8.21 -3.40
N ASN A 943 11.40 -8.19 -2.43
CA ASN A 943 11.68 -8.61 -1.06
C ASN A 943 10.72 -9.74 -0.67
N ILE A 944 11.13 -10.57 0.28
CA ILE A 944 10.34 -11.66 0.83
C ILE A 944 9.62 -11.18 2.08
N TRP A 945 8.33 -11.51 2.15
CA TRP A 945 7.43 -11.11 3.22
C TRP A 945 6.74 -12.32 3.82
N LEU A 946 6.33 -12.17 5.07
CA LEU A 946 5.57 -13.14 5.85
C LEU A 946 4.28 -12.48 6.33
N LEU A 947 3.14 -13.09 6.04
CA LEU A 947 1.92 -12.91 6.82
C LEU A 947 1.89 -13.99 7.90
N ASP A 948 1.91 -13.56 9.17
CA ASP A 948 1.87 -14.46 10.33
C ASP A 948 0.57 -14.27 11.12
N ALA A 949 -0.29 -15.30 11.09
CA ALA A 949 -1.56 -15.34 11.80
C ALA A 949 -1.48 -16.00 13.18
N MET A 950 -0.30 -16.52 13.59
CA MET A 950 -0.11 -17.15 14.90
C MET A 950 -0.38 -16.19 16.06
N GLU A 951 -0.11 -14.89 15.86
CA GLU A 951 -0.29 -13.86 16.89
C GLU A 951 -1.74 -13.38 17.04
N ALA A 952 -2.60 -13.69 16.07
CA ALA A 952 -4.01 -13.31 16.07
C ALA A 952 -4.91 -14.25 16.89
N ASN A 953 -4.42 -15.45 17.21
CA ASN A 953 -5.13 -16.51 17.93
C ASN A 953 -4.73 -16.63 19.42
N GLN A 954 -3.96 -15.67 19.94
CA GLN A 954 -3.73 -15.44 21.38
C GLN A 954 -4.46 -14.18 21.82
#